data_AF-A0A0R1DR40-F1
#
_entry.id   AF-A0A0R1DR40-F1
#
_cell.length_a   1.000
_cell.length_b   1.000
_cell.length_c   1.000
_cell.angle_alpha   90.00
_cell.angle_beta   90.00
_cell.angle_gamma   90.00
#
_symmetry.space_group_name_H-M   'P 1'
#
loop_
_entity.id
_entity.type
_entity.pdbx_description
1 polymer ?
#
loop_
_entity_poly.entity_id
_entity_poly.type
_entity_poly.pdbx_seq_one_letter_code
_entity_poly.pdbx_strand_id
1 'polypeptide(L)'
;MPHPVRGNKASLLRATGKVEKPAPSTATWARTTTHGGVFSTPPVLYGDESLSRSFTASRIPVSRRTSPQKSVAQSRNTSPARINPVKKAIPCISACSLPNRRVEPEQKVTESDRKSVADEVTPRRNVVPAQTCVPKQIPNTNKKSHRRVLELNKVRVFETQKQKLGCLQSEFMEKIRSMGPELRNQGVFKFVALAVNDECKVVVQNDDLLRLPKNIPTESIGDLKNRCRAIVDQGFLMIYDYLPNIQRAKTDFEAREMREEIRCKLAALLDRKMSSVVDEIDELCGPGANKSDSPNKTLYRELADLRSQKQVMESRYFDAKKEHNDQMNQLRTEYDAKFEQQLGSRDHAIAELRKSLRQSEEVVSEQSMRLAEKNSRLVAEDCTIEGLRSEVSKLKNANQRLIHRLEEADMGLERARNTVDKNLGQIAYLEGELTEARELIVHLQKRPDVMDKGIMEKDLIIADLKLQLQNLEQHKNVLNKQVANALKQHADFEELSANYKNAVGQISDLKEALSATNAKLDLQSKVEQQLRQEVSKMQQQTELDRKLLEARGDLISTLQKNEQDNRSKLDQMYYQVSEKDTLINQVNNQLNSKEEEFRNLFGTLAHKQTEVRRQEHVIKLLKEQNSRVSLLRATQDERNASMEEEIKNLKNTLYSITLGPYTVE
;
A
#
# COMPACT_ATOMS: atom_id res chain seq x y z
N MET A 1 -92.21 31.03 -26.64
CA MET A 1 -92.07 29.56 -26.46
C MET A 1 -90.58 29.20 -26.55
N PRO A 2 -90.08 28.17 -25.85
CA PRO A 2 -89.69 28.31 -24.43
C PRO A 2 -88.19 28.03 -24.19
N HIS A 3 -87.72 28.20 -22.94
CA HIS A 3 -86.36 27.86 -22.53
C HIS A 3 -86.05 26.35 -22.64
N PRO A 4 -84.83 25.96 -23.06
CA PRO A 4 -84.27 24.64 -22.78
C PRO A 4 -83.64 24.60 -21.37
N VAL A 5 -83.77 23.47 -20.68
CA VAL A 5 -83.37 23.29 -19.27
C VAL A 5 -81.96 22.70 -19.12
N ARG A 6 -81.32 22.98 -17.98
CA ARG A 6 -79.95 22.59 -17.59
C ARG A 6 -79.80 21.06 -17.44
N GLY A 7 -78.93 20.43 -18.23
CA GLY A 7 -78.63 18.99 -18.18
C GLY A 7 -77.41 18.60 -17.32
N ASN A 8 -77.39 17.37 -16.78
CA ASN A 8 -76.42 16.92 -15.78
C ASN A 8 -75.03 16.51 -16.34
N LYS A 9 -73.95 16.96 -15.67
CA LYS A 9 -72.56 16.55 -15.92
C LYS A 9 -72.20 15.17 -15.31
N ALA A 10 -73.04 14.16 -15.51
CA ALA A 10 -72.93 12.86 -14.82
C ALA A 10 -72.48 11.67 -15.72
N SER A 11 -72.25 11.90 -17.02
CA SER A 11 -72.11 10.84 -18.03
C SER A 11 -70.72 10.66 -18.65
N LEU A 12 -69.80 11.62 -18.52
CA LEU A 12 -68.61 11.71 -19.39
C LEU A 12 -67.32 11.02 -18.87
N LEU A 13 -67.39 10.18 -17.84
CA LEU A 13 -66.21 9.49 -17.25
C LEU A 13 -66.42 7.98 -17.04
N ARG A 14 -67.12 7.31 -17.96
CA ARG A 14 -67.18 5.83 -18.04
C ARG A 14 -66.89 5.31 -19.44
N ALA A 15 -65.67 5.60 -19.92
CA ALA A 15 -65.06 4.96 -21.08
C ALA A 15 -63.54 4.84 -20.86
N THR A 16 -62.93 3.78 -21.39
CA THR A 16 -61.48 3.43 -21.36
C THR A 16 -60.85 3.07 -20.00
N GLY A 17 -60.57 1.78 -19.80
CA GLY A 17 -59.33 1.28 -19.19
C GLY A 17 -58.42 0.73 -20.31
N LYS A 18 -57.26 0.08 -20.10
CA LYS A 18 -56.48 -0.35 -18.91
C LYS A 18 -54.98 -0.04 -19.24
N VAL A 19 -53.96 -0.16 -18.38
CA VAL A 19 -53.31 -1.37 -17.80
C VAL A 19 -52.17 -0.91 -16.85
N GLU A 20 -51.87 -1.70 -15.81
CA GLU A 20 -50.63 -1.88 -14.98
C GLU A 20 -49.39 -0.93 -15.11
N LYS A 21 -48.54 -0.72 -14.09
CA LYS A 21 -48.21 -1.49 -12.85
C LYS A 21 -47.79 -0.52 -11.68
N PRO A 22 -47.11 -0.89 -10.55
CA PRO A 22 -47.51 -0.39 -9.22
C PRO A 22 -46.61 0.70 -8.59
N ALA A 23 -47.14 1.35 -7.54
CA ALA A 23 -46.45 2.30 -6.66
C ALA A 23 -46.77 1.98 -5.16
N PRO A 24 -45.96 2.45 -4.18
CA PRO A 24 -45.91 1.84 -2.84
C PRO A 24 -46.97 2.34 -1.85
N SER A 25 -47.20 1.56 -0.79
CA SER A 25 -48.16 1.82 0.28
C SER A 25 -47.54 2.56 1.49
N THR A 26 -47.90 3.83 1.69
CA THR A 26 -47.62 4.59 2.93
C THR A 26 -48.89 5.32 3.42
N ALA A 27 -49.87 4.53 3.88
CA ALA A 27 -51.09 5.08 4.46
C ALA A 27 -50.81 5.74 5.83
N THR A 28 -50.79 7.08 5.88
CA THR A 28 -50.83 7.83 7.15
C THR A 28 -52.29 8.04 7.55
N TRP A 29 -52.75 7.41 8.62
CA TRP A 29 -53.99 7.77 9.30
C TRP A 29 -53.71 8.28 10.71
N ALA A 30 -54.41 9.33 11.10
CA ALA A 30 -54.35 9.88 12.45
C ALA A 30 -55.77 10.16 12.95
N ARG A 31 -56.09 9.66 14.14
CA ARG A 31 -56.94 10.41 15.06
C ARG A 31 -56.68 10.09 16.52
N THR A 32 -57.10 11.04 17.34
CA THR A 32 -57.00 11.12 18.79
C THR A 32 -58.24 10.56 19.46
N THR A 33 -58.07 10.05 20.68
CA THR A 33 -59.05 10.18 21.76
C THR A 33 -58.30 10.52 23.06
N THR A 34 -58.97 11.22 23.97
CA THR A 34 -58.36 11.78 25.18
C THR A 34 -59.32 11.56 26.36
N HIS A 35 -58.91 10.80 27.37
CA HIS A 35 -59.55 10.81 28.69
C HIS A 35 -58.51 10.49 29.78
N GLY A 36 -58.58 11.20 30.90
CA GLY A 36 -57.73 10.96 32.07
C GLY A 36 -58.40 10.04 33.09
N GLY A 37 -57.59 9.28 33.83
CA GLY A 37 -58.02 8.46 34.97
C GLY A 37 -57.09 8.69 36.16
N VAL A 38 -57.63 8.61 37.38
CA VAL A 38 -56.91 8.87 38.62
C VAL A 38 -56.05 7.68 39.02
N PHE A 39 -54.83 7.92 39.51
CA PHE A 39 -54.00 6.89 40.13
C PHE A 39 -54.52 6.54 41.53
N SER A 40 -55.07 5.34 41.68
CA SER A 40 -55.30 4.69 42.98
C SER A 40 -54.15 3.74 43.32
N THR A 41 -53.79 3.67 44.60
CA THR A 41 -52.72 2.79 45.12
C THR A 41 -53.09 1.30 45.03
N PRO A 42 -52.14 0.40 44.69
CA PRO A 42 -52.36 -1.04 44.77
C PRO A 42 -52.41 -1.52 46.24
N PRO A 43 -53.15 -2.59 46.55
CA PRO A 43 -53.25 -3.14 47.91
C PRO A 43 -52.03 -3.98 48.29
N VAL A 44 -51.76 -4.06 49.59
CA VAL A 44 -50.86 -5.05 50.20
C VAL A 44 -51.66 -6.32 50.52
N LEU A 45 -51.11 -7.50 50.18
CA LEU A 45 -51.54 -8.78 50.73
C LEU A 45 -50.32 -9.61 51.16
N TYR A 46 -50.53 -10.43 52.19
CA TYR A 46 -49.52 -11.25 52.87
C TYR A 46 -49.67 -12.74 52.53
N GLY A 47 -48.55 -13.48 52.58
CA GLY A 47 -48.51 -14.94 52.69
C GLY A 47 -48.66 -15.72 51.37
N ASP A 48 -48.08 -16.92 51.24
CA ASP A 48 -47.04 -17.53 52.10
C ASP A 48 -46.22 -18.62 51.36
N GLU A 49 -45.26 -19.24 52.08
CA GLU A 49 -44.55 -20.52 51.84
C GLU A 49 -44.88 -21.33 50.55
N SER A 50 -43.93 -21.90 49.78
CA SER A 50 -42.51 -22.25 50.02
C SER A 50 -41.81 -22.47 48.64
N LEU A 51 -40.47 -22.44 48.50
CA LEU A 51 -39.52 -23.53 48.80
C LEU A 51 -38.05 -23.06 48.72
N SER A 52 -37.14 -23.84 49.30
CA SER A 52 -35.76 -23.43 49.61
C SER A 52 -34.68 -23.79 48.57
N ARG A 53 -33.51 -23.14 48.71
CA ARG A 53 -32.22 -23.29 47.98
C ARG A 53 -32.11 -22.45 46.69
N SER A 54 -30.99 -21.80 46.38
CA SER A 54 -29.69 -21.70 47.10
C SER A 54 -28.93 -20.42 46.74
N PHE A 55 -28.13 -19.89 47.69
CA PHE A 55 -27.28 -18.71 47.48
C PHE A 55 -25.98 -19.04 46.72
N THR A 56 -25.65 -18.22 45.72
CA THR A 56 -24.29 -17.71 45.48
C THR A 56 -24.39 -16.24 45.06
N ALA A 57 -23.33 -15.45 45.28
CA ALA A 57 -23.40 -13.99 45.19
C ALA A 57 -22.38 -13.39 44.22
N SER A 58 -22.78 -12.31 43.55
CA SER A 58 -21.91 -11.16 43.31
C SER A 58 -22.76 -9.91 43.08
N ARG A 59 -22.42 -8.80 43.75
CA ARG A 59 -23.02 -7.48 43.52
C ARG A 59 -21.93 -6.51 43.10
N ILE A 60 -22.06 -5.92 41.91
CA ILE A 60 -21.29 -4.73 41.53
C ILE A 60 -22.05 -3.50 42.06
N PRO A 61 -21.44 -2.65 42.92
CA PRO A 61 -22.12 -1.48 43.47
C PRO A 61 -22.12 -0.29 42.50
N VAL A 62 -23.24 0.43 42.46
CA VAL A 62 -23.38 1.70 41.72
C VAL A 62 -22.52 2.79 42.37
N SER A 63 -21.86 3.62 41.56
CA SER A 63 -21.22 4.86 42.02
C SER A 63 -21.92 6.09 41.45
N ARG A 64 -22.46 6.93 42.34
CA ARG A 64 -23.19 8.17 42.02
C ARG A 64 -22.20 9.32 41.84
N ARG A 65 -22.22 10.00 40.69
CA ARG A 65 -21.59 11.32 40.53
C ARG A 65 -22.62 12.41 40.29
N THR A 66 -22.66 13.37 41.20
CA THR A 66 -23.44 14.62 41.12
C THR A 66 -22.53 15.78 41.49
N SER A 67 -22.20 16.64 40.52
CA SER A 67 -21.57 17.95 40.74
C SER A 67 -21.80 18.82 39.49
N PRO A 68 -22.15 20.11 39.60
CA PRO A 68 -22.73 20.88 38.49
C PRO A 68 -21.70 21.65 37.65
N GLN A 69 -22.15 22.13 36.48
CA GLN A 69 -21.48 23.20 35.75
C GLN A 69 -21.54 24.53 36.53
N LYS A 70 -20.52 25.36 36.36
CA LYS A 70 -20.72 26.81 36.16
C LYS A 70 -19.59 27.37 35.30
N SER A 71 -19.90 28.45 34.59
CA SER A 71 -19.04 29.10 33.58
C SER A 71 -18.47 30.41 34.09
N VAL A 72 -17.40 30.88 33.45
CA VAL A 72 -17.29 32.19 32.76
C VAL A 72 -15.84 32.34 32.23
N ALA A 73 -15.66 33.09 31.15
CA ALA A 73 -14.38 33.25 30.46
C ALA A 73 -13.55 34.42 31.01
N GLN A 74 -12.23 34.41 30.75
CA GLN A 74 -11.54 35.57 30.18
C GLN A 74 -10.19 35.17 29.55
N SER A 75 -9.59 36.10 28.80
CA SER A 75 -8.38 35.87 27.99
C SER A 75 -7.15 36.55 28.57
N ARG A 76 -5.95 35.99 28.32
CA ARG A 76 -4.83 36.70 27.68
C ARG A 76 -3.61 35.80 27.43
N ASN A 77 -2.77 36.23 26.49
CA ASN A 77 -1.46 35.66 26.21
C ASN A 77 -0.43 36.18 27.22
N THR A 78 0.48 35.33 27.71
CA THR A 78 1.93 35.63 27.84
C THR A 78 2.69 34.38 28.31
N SER A 79 3.75 34.01 27.59
CA SER A 79 4.95 33.40 28.19
C SER A 79 5.92 34.52 28.60
N PRO A 80 6.82 34.33 29.58
CA PRO A 80 8.15 33.84 29.17
C PRO A 80 8.92 32.97 30.19
N ALA A 81 9.82 32.15 29.63
CA ALA A 81 11.17 31.77 30.07
C ALA A 81 11.55 31.56 31.56
N ARG A 82 12.22 30.40 31.78
CA ARG A 82 13.37 30.15 32.70
C ARG A 82 13.28 30.62 34.16
N ILE A 83 13.38 29.66 35.09
CA ILE A 83 14.51 29.55 36.03
C ILE A 83 14.69 28.06 36.43
N ASN A 84 15.96 27.65 36.48
CA ASN A 84 16.52 26.51 37.23
C ASN A 84 17.78 27.11 37.87
N PRO A 85 18.20 26.77 39.12
CA PRO A 85 19.15 25.65 39.26
C PRO A 85 19.26 24.97 40.67
N VAL A 86 20.20 24.00 40.76
CA VAL A 86 20.97 23.52 41.95
C VAL A 86 20.51 22.25 42.71
N LYS A 87 21.11 21.12 42.30
CA LYS A 87 21.87 20.10 43.08
C LYS A 87 21.34 19.56 44.43
N LYS A 88 21.19 18.22 44.48
CA LYS A 88 22.06 17.35 45.31
C LYS A 88 22.66 16.25 44.41
N ALA A 89 23.74 15.56 44.82
CA ALA A 89 24.60 14.83 43.89
C ALA A 89 25.43 13.69 44.51
N ILE A 90 25.71 12.65 43.68
CA ILE A 90 26.92 11.78 43.70
C ILE A 90 27.02 10.84 44.94
N PRO A 91 27.78 9.71 44.92
CA PRO A 91 28.62 9.06 43.88
C PRO A 91 27.93 7.79 43.27
N CYS A 92 28.47 6.94 42.38
CA CYS A 92 29.68 6.84 41.50
C CYS A 92 29.36 5.79 40.37
N ILE A 93 30.22 5.25 39.48
CA ILE A 93 31.69 5.28 39.30
C ILE A 93 32.11 5.18 37.79
N SER A 94 33.39 5.46 37.53
CA SER A 94 34.35 5.07 36.45
C SER A 94 34.02 4.00 35.37
N ALA A 95 34.70 3.97 34.20
CA ALA A 95 35.87 4.73 33.71
C ALA A 95 35.80 4.92 32.15
N CYS A 96 36.12 6.09 31.58
CA CYS A 96 37.41 6.49 30.96
C CYS A 96 37.78 5.81 29.61
N SER A 97 38.39 6.45 28.60
CA SER A 97 38.68 7.89 28.33
C SER A 97 39.11 8.13 26.86
N LEU A 98 38.99 9.37 26.38
CA LEU A 98 39.71 9.91 25.21
C LEU A 98 40.92 10.75 25.65
N PRO A 99 41.87 11.07 24.74
CA PRO A 99 42.44 12.42 24.75
C PRO A 99 42.59 13.10 23.36
N ASN A 100 42.68 14.44 23.41
CA ASN A 100 43.02 15.37 22.31
C ASN A 100 44.54 15.31 21.96
N ARG A 101 45.08 15.89 20.87
CA ARG A 101 45.08 17.35 20.55
C ARG A 101 45.70 17.70 19.18
N ARG A 102 45.28 18.85 18.62
CA ARG A 102 45.74 19.55 17.38
C ARG A 102 47.26 19.63 17.11
N VAL A 103 47.62 19.70 15.81
CA VAL A 103 48.38 20.81 15.16
C VAL A 103 47.86 20.99 13.71
N GLU A 104 47.90 22.22 13.17
CA GLU A 104 47.63 22.68 11.77
C GLU A 104 48.93 23.35 11.26
N PRO A 105 49.27 23.43 9.94
CA PRO A 105 48.40 24.13 8.98
C PRO A 105 48.34 23.67 7.49
N GLU A 106 47.30 24.14 6.81
CA GLU A 106 47.20 24.51 5.38
C GLU A 106 47.61 23.51 4.27
N GLN A 107 46.65 23.10 3.43
CA GLN A 107 46.39 23.80 2.16
C GLN A 107 45.01 23.46 1.55
N LYS A 108 44.59 24.23 0.55
CA LYS A 108 43.23 24.23 -0.04
C LYS A 108 42.98 23.03 -0.98
N VAL A 109 41.73 22.52 -0.99
CA VAL A 109 40.81 22.54 -2.15
C VAL A 109 39.38 22.30 -1.65
N THR A 110 38.39 22.90 -2.32
CA THR A 110 36.97 22.77 -2.01
C THR A 110 36.28 21.66 -2.81
N GLU A 111 35.50 20.79 -2.15
CA GLU A 111 34.40 20.05 -2.77
C GLU A 111 33.05 20.51 -2.21
N SER A 112 31.97 20.30 -2.98
CA SER A 112 30.63 20.85 -2.70
C SER A 112 29.56 19.76 -2.62
N ASP A 113 28.68 19.87 -1.63
CA ASP A 113 27.52 18.98 -1.41
C ASP A 113 26.72 18.64 -2.67
N ARG A 114 26.31 17.38 -2.79
CA ARG A 114 25.13 16.99 -3.58
C ARG A 114 23.92 16.89 -2.65
N LYS A 115 23.03 17.88 -2.70
CA LYS A 115 21.68 17.75 -2.14
C LYS A 115 20.66 17.42 -3.23
N SER A 116 19.78 16.48 -2.92
CA SER A 116 18.60 16.18 -3.72
C SER A 116 17.58 17.33 -3.64
N VAL A 117 16.84 17.51 -4.73
CA VAL A 117 15.63 18.34 -4.75
C VAL A 117 14.52 17.53 -5.40
N ALA A 118 13.52 17.20 -4.60
CA ALA A 118 12.23 16.73 -5.06
C ALA A 118 11.18 17.35 -4.14
N ASP A 119 10.36 18.26 -4.67
CA ASP A 119 8.99 18.45 -4.20
C ASP A 119 8.15 19.07 -5.31
N GLU A 120 6.86 18.73 -5.35
CA GLU A 120 5.94 19.06 -6.45
C GLU A 120 4.75 19.86 -5.93
N VAL A 121 4.73 21.18 -6.20
CA VAL A 121 3.64 22.07 -5.75
C VAL A 121 2.86 22.60 -6.95
N THR A 122 1.66 22.03 -7.15
CA THR A 122 0.70 22.47 -8.17
C THR A 122 -0.22 23.60 -7.65
N PRO A 123 -0.39 24.70 -8.41
CA PRO A 123 -1.51 25.62 -8.22
C PRO A 123 -2.68 25.26 -9.15
N ARG A 124 -3.86 25.01 -8.59
CA ARG A 124 -5.11 24.80 -9.35
C ARG A 124 -5.52 26.07 -10.12
N ARG A 125 -6.22 25.91 -11.25
CA ARG A 125 -6.92 27.01 -11.92
C ARG A 125 -8.35 26.61 -12.28
N ASN A 126 -9.31 27.45 -11.92
CA ASN A 126 -10.73 27.22 -12.16
C ASN A 126 -11.09 27.42 -13.65
N VAL A 127 -12.13 26.73 -14.12
CA VAL A 127 -12.64 26.81 -15.49
C VAL A 127 -14.02 27.48 -15.50
N VAL A 128 -14.10 28.68 -16.08
CA VAL A 128 -15.32 29.31 -16.60
C VAL A 128 -14.92 30.02 -17.91
N PRO A 129 -15.68 29.88 -19.01
CA PRO A 129 -15.23 30.35 -20.33
C PRO A 129 -15.61 31.81 -20.63
N ALA A 130 -14.83 32.45 -21.50
CA ALA A 130 -15.21 33.69 -22.20
C ALA A 130 -14.64 33.67 -23.64
N GLN A 131 -15.38 34.25 -24.59
CA GLN A 131 -15.10 34.14 -26.02
C GLN A 131 -14.25 35.31 -26.55
N THR A 132 -13.48 35.02 -27.61
CA THR A 132 -12.93 35.95 -28.64
C THR A 132 -12.73 37.43 -28.29
N CYS A 133 -11.46 37.85 -28.27
CA CYS A 133 -11.08 39.14 -28.86
C CYS A 133 -9.68 39.06 -29.51
N VAL A 134 -9.56 39.64 -30.70
CA VAL A 134 -8.33 39.82 -31.51
C VAL A 134 -8.04 41.34 -31.43
N PRO A 135 -6.81 41.86 -31.18
CA PRO A 135 -5.62 41.57 -32.02
C PRO A 135 -4.21 41.69 -31.38
N LYS A 136 -3.20 41.11 -32.05
CA LYS A 136 -2.00 41.80 -32.62
C LYS A 136 -0.89 40.80 -32.99
N GLN A 137 -0.13 41.12 -34.04
CA GLN A 137 1.10 40.39 -34.40
C GLN A 137 2.25 40.77 -33.46
N ILE A 138 3.05 39.78 -33.08
CA ILE A 138 4.35 39.96 -32.38
C ILE A 138 5.42 39.22 -33.19
N PRO A 139 6.64 39.77 -33.39
CA PRO A 139 7.64 39.16 -34.28
C PRO A 139 8.07 37.75 -33.87
N ASN A 140 8.19 36.86 -34.84
CA ASN A 140 8.39 35.41 -34.63
C ASN A 140 9.86 35.04 -34.34
N THR A 141 10.46 35.63 -33.31
CA THR A 141 11.88 35.47 -32.95
C THR A 141 12.18 34.10 -32.31
N ASN A 142 11.26 33.56 -31.51
CA ASN A 142 11.48 32.35 -30.69
C ASN A 142 11.76 31.07 -31.49
N LYS A 143 11.35 30.97 -32.77
CA LYS A 143 11.68 29.79 -33.58
C LYS A 143 13.18 29.68 -33.90
N LYS A 144 13.90 30.81 -34.01
CA LYS A 144 15.35 30.84 -34.27
C LYS A 144 16.21 30.66 -33.00
N SER A 145 15.68 30.87 -31.81
CA SER A 145 16.34 30.54 -30.55
C SER A 145 16.18 29.05 -30.23
N HIS A 146 14.96 28.51 -30.26
CA HIS A 146 14.71 27.08 -30.03
C HIS A 146 15.49 26.18 -30.99
N ARG A 147 15.53 26.49 -32.29
CA ARG A 147 16.32 25.70 -33.25
C ARG A 147 17.81 25.71 -32.93
N ARG A 148 18.39 26.86 -32.54
CA ARG A 148 19.81 26.94 -32.14
C ARG A 148 20.10 26.20 -30.84
N VAL A 149 19.18 26.20 -29.86
CA VAL A 149 19.32 25.40 -28.63
C VAL A 149 19.28 23.90 -28.95
N LEU A 150 18.40 23.45 -29.86
CA LEU A 150 18.34 22.05 -30.29
C LEU A 150 19.60 21.62 -31.05
N GLU A 151 20.14 22.45 -31.93
CA GLU A 151 21.40 22.15 -32.64
C GLU A 151 22.62 22.20 -31.69
N LEU A 152 22.70 23.16 -30.76
CA LEU A 152 23.73 23.19 -29.70
C LEU A 152 23.67 21.96 -28.78
N ASN A 153 22.47 21.47 -28.43
CA ASN A 153 22.32 20.25 -27.65
C ASN A 153 22.76 19.01 -28.43
N LYS A 154 22.46 18.91 -29.74
CA LYS A 154 22.98 17.84 -30.60
C LYS A 154 24.51 17.84 -30.66
N VAL A 155 25.13 19.01 -30.87
CA VAL A 155 26.59 19.16 -30.86
C VAL A 155 27.17 18.74 -29.51
N ARG A 156 26.61 19.23 -28.39
CA ARG A 156 27.07 18.87 -27.03
C ARG A 156 26.97 17.38 -26.74
N VAL A 157 25.91 16.70 -27.19
CA VAL A 157 25.77 15.24 -27.04
C VAL A 157 26.83 14.50 -27.85
N PHE A 158 27.07 14.89 -29.10
CA PHE A 158 28.12 14.30 -29.93
C PHE A 158 29.52 14.56 -29.37
N GLU A 159 29.78 15.76 -28.85
CA GLU A 159 31.03 16.15 -28.21
C GLU A 159 31.27 15.36 -26.91
N THR A 160 30.22 15.12 -26.12
CA THR A 160 30.28 14.24 -24.94
C THR A 160 30.59 12.79 -25.33
N GLN A 161 30.02 12.28 -26.43
CA GLN A 161 30.33 10.95 -26.95
C GLN A 161 31.77 10.85 -27.49
N LYS A 162 32.24 11.87 -28.22
CA LYS A 162 33.63 12.01 -28.68
C LYS A 162 34.61 12.02 -27.50
N GLN A 163 34.29 12.75 -26.42
CA GLN A 163 35.12 12.78 -25.22
C GLN A 163 35.18 11.41 -24.54
N LYS A 164 34.05 10.71 -24.38
CA LYS A 164 34.00 9.33 -23.86
C LYS A 164 34.83 8.36 -24.70
N LEU A 165 34.77 8.46 -26.03
CA LEU A 165 35.58 7.63 -26.93
C LEU A 165 37.08 7.92 -26.77
N GLY A 166 37.46 9.20 -26.65
CA GLY A 166 38.84 9.60 -26.36
C GLY A 166 39.36 9.10 -25.01
N CYS A 167 38.52 9.07 -23.97
CA CYS A 167 38.84 8.46 -22.69
C CYS A 167 39.10 6.95 -22.84
N LEU A 168 38.20 6.21 -23.49
CA LEU A 168 38.35 4.76 -23.71
C LEU A 168 39.59 4.41 -24.56
N GLN A 169 39.89 5.20 -25.59
CA GLN A 169 41.11 5.05 -26.40
C GLN A 169 42.38 5.33 -25.57
N SER A 170 42.33 6.33 -24.67
CA SER A 170 43.44 6.65 -23.78
C SER A 170 43.67 5.56 -22.74
N GLU A 171 42.59 5.08 -22.10
CA GLU A 171 42.60 3.97 -21.14
C GLU A 171 43.15 2.69 -21.78
N PHE A 172 42.73 2.35 -23.00
CA PHE A 172 43.27 1.19 -23.73
C PHE A 172 44.78 1.32 -23.97
N MET A 173 45.25 2.48 -24.46
CA MET A 173 46.68 2.71 -24.68
C MET A 173 47.48 2.77 -23.38
N GLU A 174 46.88 3.19 -22.27
CA GLU A 174 47.47 3.15 -20.94
C GLU A 174 47.58 1.72 -20.42
N LYS A 175 46.56 0.89 -20.62
CA LYS A 175 46.55 -0.53 -20.27
C LYS A 175 47.61 -1.31 -21.06
N ILE A 176 47.76 -1.03 -22.36
CA ILE A 176 48.86 -1.57 -23.18
C ILE A 176 50.24 -1.12 -22.66
N ARG A 177 50.37 0.10 -22.12
CA ARG A 177 51.62 0.58 -21.50
C ARG A 177 51.90 -0.01 -20.12
N SER A 178 50.87 -0.40 -19.36
CA SER A 178 51.01 -1.05 -18.04
C SER A 178 51.23 -2.57 -18.13
N MET A 179 50.86 -3.21 -19.24
CA MET A 179 51.28 -4.56 -19.56
C MET A 179 52.80 -4.60 -19.79
N GLY A 180 53.45 -5.70 -19.37
CA GLY A 180 54.91 -5.81 -19.32
C GLY A 180 55.61 -5.86 -20.69
N PRO A 181 56.96 -6.05 -20.69
CA PRO A 181 57.77 -6.11 -21.92
C PRO A 181 57.27 -7.11 -22.97
N GLU A 182 56.61 -8.19 -22.52
CA GLU A 182 56.04 -9.25 -23.34
C GLU A 182 55.05 -8.77 -24.40
N LEU A 183 54.26 -7.72 -24.12
CA LEU A 183 53.32 -7.14 -25.09
C LEU A 183 53.95 -6.08 -25.99
N ARG A 184 55.02 -5.39 -25.55
CA ARG A 184 55.70 -4.35 -26.35
C ARG A 184 56.33 -4.91 -27.64
N ASN A 185 56.67 -6.21 -27.63
CA ASN A 185 57.29 -6.89 -28.76
C ASN A 185 56.26 -7.47 -29.76
N GLN A 186 54.95 -7.40 -29.47
CA GLN A 186 53.90 -7.98 -30.32
C GLN A 186 53.43 -7.07 -31.47
N GLY A 187 53.85 -5.81 -31.51
CA GLY A 187 53.65 -4.92 -32.65
C GLY A 187 53.21 -3.49 -32.30
N VAL A 188 52.92 -2.70 -33.34
CA VAL A 188 52.49 -1.29 -33.21
C VAL A 188 50.97 -1.21 -33.36
N PHE A 189 50.27 -0.88 -32.27
CA PHE A 189 48.82 -0.70 -32.27
C PHE A 189 48.43 0.68 -32.81
N LYS A 190 47.39 0.73 -33.65
CA LYS A 190 46.81 1.96 -34.20
C LYS A 190 45.29 1.85 -34.26
N PHE A 191 44.59 2.88 -33.82
CA PHE A 191 43.15 3.00 -34.05
C PHE A 191 42.84 3.35 -35.50
N VAL A 192 41.88 2.65 -36.11
CA VAL A 192 41.38 2.87 -37.47
C VAL A 192 39.92 3.26 -37.37
N ALA A 193 39.51 4.31 -38.11
CA ALA A 193 38.11 4.72 -38.17
C ALA A 193 37.34 3.87 -39.19
N LEU A 194 36.30 3.17 -38.73
CA LEU A 194 35.37 2.43 -39.58
C LEU A 194 34.09 3.25 -39.75
N ALA A 195 33.80 3.66 -40.98
CA ALA A 195 32.52 4.27 -41.34
C ALA A 195 31.61 3.22 -41.99
N VAL A 196 30.33 3.23 -41.65
CA VAL A 196 29.31 2.47 -42.38
C VAL A 196 28.66 3.44 -43.36
N ASN A 197 28.67 3.12 -44.65
CA ASN A 197 28.02 3.96 -45.67
C ASN A 197 26.50 3.69 -45.73
N ASP A 198 25.76 4.47 -46.53
CA ASP A 198 24.31 4.32 -46.70
C ASP A 198 23.89 2.97 -47.33
N GLU A 199 24.85 2.19 -47.86
CA GLU A 199 24.64 0.82 -48.36
C GLU A 199 24.95 -0.26 -47.29
N CYS A 200 25.17 0.13 -46.03
CA CYS A 200 25.61 -0.72 -44.92
C CYS A 200 26.96 -1.44 -45.12
N LYS A 201 27.81 -0.98 -46.05
CA LYS A 201 29.17 -1.50 -46.26
C LYS A 201 30.13 -0.82 -45.30
N VAL A 202 31.04 -1.61 -44.70
CA VAL A 202 32.12 -1.10 -43.85
C VAL A 202 33.23 -0.53 -44.74
N VAL A 203 33.43 0.78 -44.66
CA VAL A 203 34.45 1.51 -45.42
C VAL A 203 35.57 1.95 -44.49
N VAL A 204 36.78 1.45 -44.76
CA VAL A 204 38.04 1.93 -44.17
C VAL A 204 38.51 3.15 -44.97
N GLN A 205 39.04 4.18 -44.31
CA GLN A 205 39.67 5.30 -45.05
C GLN A 205 40.94 4.81 -45.78
N ASN A 206 41.03 5.09 -47.09
CA ASN A 206 42.08 4.54 -47.95
C ASN A 206 43.52 4.86 -47.48
N ASP A 207 43.72 6.02 -46.85
CA ASP A 207 45.03 6.45 -46.31
C ASP A 207 45.58 5.52 -45.22
N ASP A 208 44.71 4.77 -44.55
CA ASP A 208 45.10 3.78 -43.53
C ASP A 208 45.56 2.45 -44.14
N LEU A 209 45.12 2.12 -45.35
CA LEU A 209 45.50 0.89 -46.06
C LEU A 209 46.86 1.00 -46.79
N LEU A 210 47.30 2.22 -47.11
CA LEU A 210 48.56 2.48 -47.83
C LEU A 210 49.84 2.23 -47.01
N ARG A 211 49.72 1.86 -45.72
CA ARG A 211 50.85 1.67 -44.79
C ARG A 211 51.17 0.21 -44.44
N LEU A 212 50.50 -0.77 -45.04
CA LEU A 212 50.82 -2.18 -44.86
C LEU A 212 52.01 -2.60 -45.76
N PRO A 213 53.05 -3.28 -45.23
CA PRO A 213 54.17 -3.77 -46.05
C PRO A 213 53.71 -4.79 -47.10
N LYS A 214 54.14 -4.60 -48.36
CA LYS A 214 53.75 -5.46 -49.50
C LYS A 214 54.83 -6.48 -49.94
N ASN A 215 55.99 -6.47 -49.30
CA ASN A 215 57.15 -7.28 -49.69
C ASN A 215 57.49 -8.29 -48.58
N ILE A 216 57.99 -9.46 -48.97
CA ILE A 216 58.51 -10.50 -48.06
C ILE A 216 59.74 -9.93 -47.31
N PRO A 217 59.93 -10.21 -46.00
CA PRO A 217 61.06 -9.68 -45.23
C PRO A 217 62.42 -10.04 -45.83
N THR A 218 63.33 -9.05 -45.89
CA THR A 218 64.69 -9.19 -46.45
C THR A 218 65.54 -10.26 -45.76
N GLU A 219 65.19 -10.63 -44.53
CA GLU A 219 65.92 -11.56 -43.67
C GLU A 219 65.93 -12.98 -44.24
N SER A 220 64.84 -13.47 -44.84
CA SER A 220 64.77 -14.86 -45.37
C SER A 220 65.72 -15.09 -46.56
N ILE A 221 65.87 -14.08 -47.43
CA ILE A 221 66.81 -14.10 -48.55
C ILE A 221 68.26 -14.04 -48.04
N GLY A 222 68.50 -13.28 -46.96
CA GLY A 222 69.80 -13.26 -46.27
C GLY A 222 70.15 -14.63 -45.70
N ASP A 223 69.21 -15.30 -45.05
CA ASP A 223 69.42 -16.58 -44.40
C ASP A 223 69.73 -17.71 -45.39
N LEU A 224 68.96 -17.82 -46.48
CA LEU A 224 69.25 -18.76 -47.57
C LEU A 224 70.65 -18.52 -48.18
N LYS A 225 71.00 -17.27 -48.44
CA LYS A 225 72.33 -16.89 -48.96
C LYS A 225 73.46 -17.27 -48.01
N ASN A 226 73.25 -17.14 -46.70
CA ASN A 226 74.21 -17.54 -45.68
C ASN A 226 74.36 -19.08 -45.62
N ARG A 227 73.26 -19.84 -45.72
CA ARG A 227 73.29 -21.31 -45.78
C ARG A 227 74.04 -21.81 -47.01
N CYS A 228 73.74 -21.29 -48.20
CA CYS A 228 74.46 -21.64 -49.44
C CYS A 228 75.95 -21.30 -49.37
N ARG A 229 76.32 -20.16 -48.75
CA ARG A 229 77.73 -19.80 -48.52
C ARG A 229 78.43 -20.80 -47.58
N ALA A 230 77.82 -21.15 -46.45
CA ALA A 230 78.39 -22.10 -45.51
C ALA A 230 78.64 -23.50 -46.11
N ILE A 231 77.81 -23.94 -47.08
CA ILE A 231 78.02 -25.18 -47.83
C ILE A 231 79.27 -25.09 -48.71
N VAL A 232 79.46 -23.96 -49.40
CA VAL A 232 80.66 -23.70 -50.23
C VAL A 232 81.92 -23.59 -49.38
N ASP A 233 81.85 -22.89 -48.25
CA ASP A 233 82.98 -22.74 -47.30
C ASP A 233 83.38 -24.11 -46.71
N GLN A 234 82.42 -25.00 -46.44
CA GLN A 234 82.67 -26.38 -46.00
C GLN A 234 83.36 -27.21 -47.09
N GLY A 235 83.02 -27.00 -48.37
CA GLY A 235 83.71 -27.60 -49.51
C GLY A 235 85.17 -27.12 -49.64
N PHE A 236 85.42 -25.82 -49.47
CA PHE A 236 86.79 -25.30 -49.47
C PHE A 236 87.65 -25.88 -48.33
N LEU A 237 87.10 -26.06 -47.13
CA LEU A 237 87.82 -26.66 -46.01
C LEU A 237 88.30 -28.09 -46.36
N MET A 238 87.45 -28.91 -46.97
CA MET A 238 87.83 -30.25 -47.44
C MET A 238 88.95 -30.23 -48.51
N ILE A 239 89.00 -29.20 -49.36
CA ILE A 239 90.11 -29.01 -50.31
C ILE A 239 91.42 -28.76 -49.57
N TYR A 240 91.41 -27.91 -48.53
CA TYR A 240 92.60 -27.66 -47.71
C TYR A 240 93.06 -28.90 -46.92
N ASP A 241 92.14 -29.72 -46.40
CA ASP A 241 92.49 -30.93 -45.64
C ASP A 241 93.19 -32.01 -46.51
N TYR A 242 92.81 -32.14 -47.79
CA TYR A 242 93.35 -33.14 -48.71
C TYR A 242 94.58 -32.66 -49.50
N LEU A 243 94.76 -31.34 -49.66
CA LEU A 243 95.87 -30.76 -50.44
C LEU A 243 97.26 -31.24 -49.99
N PRO A 244 97.59 -31.34 -48.67
CA PRO A 244 98.89 -31.87 -48.23
C PRO A 244 99.11 -33.33 -48.59
N ASN A 245 98.05 -34.13 -48.69
CA ASN A 245 98.14 -35.55 -49.02
C ASN A 245 98.43 -35.72 -50.53
N ILE A 246 97.72 -34.95 -51.37
CA ILE A 246 97.97 -34.87 -52.81
C ILE A 246 99.40 -34.36 -53.11
N GLN A 247 99.93 -33.43 -52.31
CA GLN A 247 101.30 -32.92 -52.43
C GLN A 247 102.38 -33.91 -51.93
N ARG A 248 102.03 -34.90 -51.11
CA ARG A 248 102.95 -35.90 -50.54
C ARG A 248 102.88 -37.26 -51.25
N ALA A 249 101.98 -37.43 -52.21
CA ALA A 249 101.90 -38.60 -53.06
C ALA A 249 103.24 -38.85 -53.79
N LYS A 250 103.68 -40.11 -53.82
CA LYS A 250 104.97 -40.53 -54.39
C LYS A 250 104.90 -40.77 -55.90
N THR A 251 103.71 -40.90 -56.45
CA THR A 251 103.47 -41.04 -57.90
C THR A 251 102.34 -40.14 -58.36
N ASP A 252 102.36 -39.70 -59.63
CA ASP A 252 101.22 -38.92 -60.17
C ASP A 252 99.96 -39.79 -60.38
N PHE A 253 100.07 -41.12 -60.36
CA PHE A 253 98.88 -41.99 -60.31
C PHE A 253 98.16 -41.87 -58.96
N GLU A 254 98.89 -42.06 -57.86
CA GLU A 254 98.41 -41.86 -56.48
C GLU A 254 97.89 -40.41 -56.27
N ALA A 255 98.58 -39.42 -56.84
CA ALA A 255 98.14 -38.02 -56.80
C ALA A 255 96.86 -37.76 -57.62
N ARG A 256 96.61 -38.51 -58.72
CA ARG A 256 95.34 -38.47 -59.47
C ARG A 256 94.21 -39.17 -58.73
N GLU A 257 94.50 -40.30 -58.09
CA GLU A 257 93.53 -41.08 -57.33
C GLU A 257 92.98 -40.25 -56.15
N MET A 258 93.85 -39.62 -55.36
CA MET A 258 93.40 -38.69 -54.31
C MET A 258 92.64 -37.46 -54.86
N ARG A 259 92.99 -36.97 -56.07
CA ARG A 259 92.29 -35.86 -56.73
C ARG A 259 90.87 -36.25 -57.18
N GLU A 260 90.63 -37.49 -57.59
CA GLU A 260 89.28 -37.95 -57.93
C GLU A 260 88.49 -38.36 -56.67
N GLU A 261 89.14 -38.95 -55.66
CA GLU A 261 88.51 -39.28 -54.38
C GLU A 261 87.91 -38.03 -53.70
N ILE A 262 88.68 -36.93 -53.64
CA ILE A 262 88.15 -35.67 -53.11
C ILE A 262 87.06 -35.08 -54.03
N ARG A 263 87.18 -35.21 -55.36
CA ARG A 263 86.16 -34.73 -56.31
C ARG A 263 84.81 -35.41 -56.10
N CYS A 264 84.82 -36.74 -55.92
CA CYS A 264 83.64 -37.53 -55.56
C CYS A 264 83.06 -37.12 -54.19
N LYS A 265 83.91 -36.93 -53.17
CA LYS A 265 83.47 -36.50 -51.82
C LYS A 265 82.86 -35.09 -51.82
N LEU A 266 83.40 -34.16 -52.61
CA LEU A 266 82.87 -32.80 -52.76
C LEU A 266 81.52 -32.77 -53.48
N ALA A 267 81.37 -33.55 -54.56
CA ALA A 267 80.08 -33.71 -55.24
C ALA A 267 79.01 -34.28 -54.29
N ALA A 268 79.33 -35.38 -53.60
CA ALA A 268 78.40 -36.00 -52.64
C ALA A 268 78.03 -35.10 -51.45
N LEU A 269 78.95 -34.23 -50.99
CA LEU A 269 78.64 -33.20 -49.99
C LEU A 269 77.69 -32.15 -50.56
N LEU A 270 78.00 -31.61 -51.74
CA LEU A 270 77.21 -30.55 -52.38
C LEU A 270 75.78 -31.03 -52.66
N ASP A 271 75.62 -32.19 -53.28
CA ASP A 271 74.31 -32.75 -53.62
C ASP A 271 73.48 -32.97 -52.34
N ARG A 272 74.04 -33.66 -51.33
CA ARG A 272 73.36 -33.91 -50.05
C ARG A 272 72.94 -32.62 -49.33
N LYS A 273 73.78 -31.58 -49.41
CA LYS A 273 73.50 -30.29 -48.75
C LYS A 273 72.52 -29.42 -49.54
N MET A 274 72.59 -29.44 -50.88
CA MET A 274 71.70 -28.68 -51.73
C MET A 274 70.30 -29.29 -51.75
N SER A 275 70.17 -30.63 -51.83
CA SER A 275 68.88 -31.31 -51.70
C SER A 275 68.22 -30.98 -50.36
N SER A 276 68.94 -31.02 -49.23
CA SER A 276 68.39 -30.63 -47.92
C SER A 276 67.82 -29.21 -47.90
N VAL A 277 68.41 -28.27 -48.65
CA VAL A 277 67.89 -26.89 -48.77
C VAL A 277 66.66 -26.82 -49.70
N VAL A 278 66.60 -27.66 -50.74
CA VAL A 278 65.42 -27.79 -51.61
C VAL A 278 64.26 -28.45 -50.85
N ASP A 279 64.53 -29.51 -50.08
CA ASP A 279 63.55 -30.22 -49.24
C ASP A 279 62.93 -29.26 -48.19
N GLU A 280 63.76 -28.44 -47.52
CA GLU A 280 63.29 -27.37 -46.61
C GLU A 280 62.41 -26.31 -47.33
N ILE A 281 62.73 -25.98 -48.59
CA ILE A 281 61.94 -25.04 -49.39
C ILE A 281 60.61 -25.67 -49.83
N ASP A 282 60.60 -26.95 -50.23
CA ASP A 282 59.39 -27.66 -50.64
C ASP A 282 58.47 -28.03 -49.45
N GLU A 283 59.00 -28.18 -48.23
CA GLU A 283 58.19 -28.29 -47.01
C GLU A 283 57.46 -26.96 -46.71
N LEU A 284 58.13 -25.82 -46.90
CA LEU A 284 57.59 -24.49 -46.60
C LEU A 284 56.71 -23.90 -47.73
N CYS A 285 57.01 -24.21 -49.00
CA CYS A 285 56.41 -23.57 -50.17
C CYS A 285 55.74 -24.56 -51.14
N GLY A 286 55.98 -25.86 -51.01
CA GLY A 286 55.51 -26.88 -51.94
C GLY A 286 54.03 -27.25 -51.78
N PRO A 287 53.45 -28.01 -52.73
CA PRO A 287 52.02 -28.37 -52.73
C PRO A 287 51.56 -29.22 -51.53
N GLY A 288 52.49 -29.72 -50.71
CA GLY A 288 52.24 -30.50 -49.49
C GLY A 288 51.92 -29.66 -48.24
N ALA A 289 52.37 -28.41 -48.17
CA ALA A 289 52.35 -27.58 -46.96
C ALA A 289 50.95 -27.36 -46.33
N ASN A 290 49.87 -27.60 -47.09
CA ASN A 290 48.48 -27.47 -46.64
C ASN A 290 47.83 -28.78 -46.13
N LYS A 291 48.59 -29.88 -45.99
CA LYS A 291 48.06 -31.23 -45.71
C LYS A 291 48.21 -31.73 -44.27
N SER A 292 49.01 -31.11 -43.42
CA SER A 292 48.80 -31.23 -41.97
C SER A 292 47.49 -30.53 -41.62
N ASP A 293 46.76 -31.00 -40.60
CA ASP A 293 45.52 -30.34 -40.18
C ASP A 293 45.85 -29.01 -39.49
N SER A 294 45.84 -27.94 -40.28
CA SER A 294 46.23 -26.62 -39.80
C SER A 294 45.30 -26.17 -38.67
N PRO A 295 45.83 -25.64 -37.55
CA PRO A 295 45.03 -25.27 -36.37
C PRO A 295 43.94 -24.23 -36.70
N ASN A 296 44.15 -23.47 -37.77
CA ASN A 296 43.16 -22.57 -38.35
C ASN A 296 41.82 -23.26 -38.70
N LYS A 297 41.81 -24.51 -39.17
CA LYS A 297 40.55 -25.24 -39.48
C LYS A 297 39.69 -25.42 -38.23
N THR A 298 40.31 -25.76 -37.10
CA THR A 298 39.63 -25.94 -35.81
C THR A 298 39.09 -24.60 -35.32
N LEU A 299 39.92 -23.55 -35.33
CA LEU A 299 39.53 -22.19 -34.98
C LEU A 299 38.38 -21.65 -35.84
N TYR A 300 38.35 -21.94 -37.15
CA TYR A 300 37.23 -21.55 -38.02
C TYR A 300 35.93 -22.29 -37.69
N ARG A 301 35.99 -23.53 -37.21
CA ARG A 301 34.82 -24.29 -36.74
C ARG A 301 34.30 -23.72 -35.43
N GLU A 302 35.17 -23.55 -34.43
CA GLU A 302 34.84 -22.91 -33.15
C GLU A 302 34.25 -21.49 -33.35
N LEU A 303 34.80 -20.71 -34.28
CA LEU A 303 34.27 -19.39 -34.62
C LEU A 303 32.88 -19.44 -35.27
N ALA A 304 32.55 -20.51 -36.00
CA ALA A 304 31.21 -20.73 -36.55
C ALA A 304 30.23 -21.17 -35.45
N ASP A 305 30.65 -22.08 -34.57
CA ASP A 305 29.85 -22.56 -33.44
C ASP A 305 29.54 -21.43 -32.45
N LEU A 306 30.53 -20.56 -32.14
CA LEU A 306 30.35 -19.35 -31.33
C LEU A 306 29.40 -18.33 -31.98
N ARG A 307 29.42 -18.19 -33.31
CA ARG A 307 28.45 -17.34 -34.04
C ARG A 307 27.04 -17.90 -33.95
N SER A 308 26.88 -19.21 -34.08
CA SER A 308 25.59 -19.91 -33.92
C SER A 308 25.06 -19.76 -32.49
N GLN A 309 25.90 -20.02 -31.49
CA GLN A 309 25.55 -19.86 -30.07
C GLN A 309 25.17 -18.41 -29.75
N LYS A 310 25.91 -17.42 -30.28
CA LYS A 310 25.55 -16.00 -30.15
C LYS A 310 24.15 -15.73 -30.71
N GLN A 311 23.84 -16.18 -31.93
CA GLN A 311 22.54 -15.95 -32.56
C GLN A 311 21.39 -16.59 -31.77
N VAL A 312 21.58 -17.79 -31.22
CA VAL A 312 20.61 -18.45 -30.34
C VAL A 312 20.39 -17.67 -29.05
N MET A 313 21.46 -17.14 -28.44
CA MET A 313 21.37 -16.32 -27.23
C MET A 313 20.74 -14.94 -27.49
N GLU A 314 21.02 -14.33 -28.65
CA GLU A 314 20.36 -13.10 -29.09
C GLU A 314 18.84 -13.32 -29.29
N SER A 315 18.42 -14.41 -29.93
CA SER A 315 16.98 -14.77 -30.03
C SER A 315 16.35 -14.91 -28.65
N ARG A 316 16.91 -15.76 -27.78
CA ARG A 316 16.40 -15.99 -26.41
C ARG A 316 16.29 -14.69 -25.61
N TYR A 317 17.23 -13.76 -25.78
CA TYR A 317 17.17 -12.44 -25.16
C TYR A 317 16.01 -11.59 -25.71
N PHE A 318 15.78 -11.58 -27.03
CA PHE A 318 14.62 -10.88 -27.62
C PHE A 318 13.29 -11.51 -27.19
N ASP A 319 13.20 -12.84 -27.15
CA ASP A 319 12.01 -13.59 -26.73
C ASP A 319 11.67 -13.29 -25.25
N ALA A 320 12.63 -13.42 -24.33
CA ALA A 320 12.44 -13.11 -22.91
C ALA A 320 12.14 -11.61 -22.67
N LYS A 321 12.76 -10.71 -23.44
CA LYS A 321 12.48 -9.27 -23.37
C LYS A 321 11.07 -8.93 -23.88
N LYS A 322 10.59 -9.64 -24.90
CA LYS A 322 9.20 -9.53 -25.37
C LYS A 322 8.25 -10.03 -24.30
N GLU A 323 8.47 -11.23 -23.76
CA GLU A 323 7.63 -11.82 -22.71
C GLU A 323 7.51 -10.90 -21.49
N HIS A 324 8.64 -10.37 -20.98
CA HIS A 324 8.63 -9.40 -19.87
C HIS A 324 7.83 -8.13 -20.21
N ASN A 325 7.91 -7.63 -21.46
CA ASN A 325 7.12 -6.47 -21.88
C ASN A 325 5.62 -6.80 -21.92
N ASP A 326 5.25 -7.96 -22.48
CA ASP A 326 3.87 -8.42 -22.58
C ASP A 326 3.27 -8.65 -21.16
N GLN A 327 4.03 -9.26 -20.24
CA GLN A 327 3.67 -9.38 -18.81
C GLN A 327 3.48 -8.00 -18.14
N MET A 328 4.37 -7.04 -18.38
CA MET A 328 4.25 -5.68 -17.82
C MET A 328 3.04 -4.92 -18.37
N ASN A 329 2.67 -5.15 -19.63
CA ASN A 329 1.49 -4.54 -20.25
C ASN A 329 0.19 -5.21 -19.77
N GLN A 330 0.19 -6.53 -19.56
CA GLN A 330 -0.92 -7.24 -18.91
C GLN A 330 -1.12 -6.71 -17.49
N LEU A 331 -0.07 -6.64 -16.67
CA LEU A 331 -0.17 -6.15 -15.28
C LEU A 331 -0.73 -4.73 -15.21
N ARG A 332 -0.30 -3.83 -16.10
CA ARG A 332 -0.88 -2.47 -16.22
C ARG A 332 -2.38 -2.54 -16.52
N THR A 333 -2.77 -3.26 -17.57
CA THR A 333 -4.18 -3.42 -17.98
C THR A 333 -5.04 -3.99 -16.85
N GLU A 334 -4.51 -4.95 -16.10
CA GLU A 334 -5.17 -5.51 -14.92
C GLU A 334 -5.30 -4.51 -13.76
N TYR A 335 -4.29 -3.68 -13.50
CA TYR A 335 -4.38 -2.62 -12.49
C TYR A 335 -5.37 -1.53 -12.89
N ASP A 336 -5.31 -1.07 -14.14
CA ASP A 336 -6.20 -0.05 -14.67
C ASP A 336 -7.67 -0.51 -14.61
N ALA A 337 -7.96 -1.75 -15.02
CA ALA A 337 -9.30 -2.35 -14.90
C ALA A 337 -9.76 -2.49 -13.43
N LYS A 338 -8.86 -2.86 -12.50
CA LYS A 338 -9.16 -2.91 -11.06
C LYS A 338 -9.44 -1.51 -10.49
N PHE A 339 -8.75 -0.47 -10.97
CA PHE A 339 -9.03 0.93 -10.59
C PHE A 339 -10.36 1.43 -11.15
N GLU A 340 -10.67 1.18 -12.42
CA GLU A 340 -11.98 1.52 -13.01
C GLU A 340 -13.14 0.83 -12.27
N GLN A 341 -12.98 -0.45 -11.94
CA GLN A 341 -13.99 -1.19 -11.15
C GLN A 341 -14.19 -0.59 -9.76
N GLN A 342 -13.11 -0.22 -9.06
CA GLN A 342 -13.20 0.42 -7.74
C GLN A 342 -13.82 1.82 -7.81
N LEU A 343 -13.48 2.62 -8.82
CA LEU A 343 -14.07 3.94 -9.06
C LEU A 343 -15.57 3.82 -9.36
N GLY A 344 -15.97 2.92 -10.26
CA GLY A 344 -17.38 2.69 -10.59
C GLY A 344 -18.19 2.19 -9.38
N SER A 345 -17.63 1.29 -8.57
CA SER A 345 -18.25 0.83 -7.32
C SER A 345 -18.44 1.96 -6.30
N ARG A 346 -17.39 2.77 -6.09
CA ARG A 346 -17.44 3.94 -5.19
C ARG A 346 -18.46 4.97 -5.67
N ASP A 347 -18.49 5.28 -6.95
CA ASP A 347 -19.35 6.32 -7.51
C ASP A 347 -20.82 5.89 -7.55
N HIS A 348 -21.09 4.59 -7.71
CA HIS A 348 -22.41 4.01 -7.47
C HIS A 348 -22.85 4.14 -6.00
N ALA A 349 -21.97 3.82 -5.04
CA ALA A 349 -22.27 3.99 -3.62
C ALA A 349 -22.52 5.47 -3.25
N ILE A 350 -21.76 6.40 -3.83
CA ILE A 350 -21.99 7.86 -3.68
C ILE A 350 -23.35 8.27 -4.27
N ALA A 351 -23.79 7.68 -5.38
CA ALA A 351 -25.09 7.98 -5.99
C ALA A 351 -26.26 7.52 -5.10
N GLU A 352 -26.19 6.30 -4.54
CA GLU A 352 -27.23 5.79 -3.64
C GLU A 352 -27.23 6.52 -2.28
N LEU A 353 -26.07 6.87 -1.72
CA LEU A 353 -26.01 7.72 -0.51
C LEU A 353 -26.64 9.10 -0.75
N ARG A 354 -26.39 9.74 -1.91
CA ARG A 354 -27.03 11.01 -2.32
C ARG A 354 -28.53 10.89 -2.60
N LYS A 355 -29.05 9.69 -2.82
CA LYS A 355 -30.47 9.40 -3.01
C LYS A 355 -31.15 9.16 -1.67
N SER A 356 -30.55 8.37 -0.79
CA SER A 356 -31.00 8.18 0.59
C SER A 356 -30.99 9.48 1.41
N LEU A 357 -29.96 10.32 1.26
CA LEU A 357 -29.91 11.64 1.90
C LEU A 357 -31.11 12.52 1.52
N ARG A 358 -31.39 12.67 0.22
CA ARG A 358 -32.54 13.45 -0.26
C ARG A 358 -33.89 12.93 0.25
N GLN A 359 -34.06 11.61 0.28
CA GLN A 359 -35.26 10.99 0.86
C GLN A 359 -35.41 11.30 2.36
N SER A 360 -34.30 11.35 3.10
CA SER A 360 -34.29 11.77 4.51
C SER A 360 -34.63 13.27 4.66
N GLU A 361 -34.06 14.13 3.83
CA GLU A 361 -34.34 15.58 3.78
C GLU A 361 -35.81 15.87 3.44
N GLU A 362 -36.38 15.15 2.46
CA GLU A 362 -37.81 15.19 2.09
C GLU A 362 -38.72 14.79 3.27
N VAL A 363 -38.40 13.68 3.97
CA VAL A 363 -39.17 13.22 5.15
C VAL A 363 -39.07 14.20 6.32
N VAL A 364 -37.89 14.77 6.58
CA VAL A 364 -37.71 15.81 7.62
C VAL A 364 -38.49 17.08 7.28
N SER A 365 -38.50 17.48 6.01
CA SER A 365 -39.31 18.61 5.53
C SER A 365 -40.82 18.35 5.73
N GLU A 366 -41.31 17.17 5.36
CA GLU A 366 -42.71 16.80 5.57
C GLU A 366 -43.09 16.75 7.06
N GLN A 367 -42.23 16.18 7.91
CA GLN A 367 -42.45 16.17 9.36
C GLN A 367 -42.47 17.59 9.95
N SER A 368 -41.60 18.48 9.49
CA SER A 368 -41.58 19.89 9.88
C SER A 368 -42.89 20.60 9.53
N MET A 369 -43.40 20.43 8.30
CA MET A 369 -44.71 20.96 7.89
C MET A 369 -45.86 20.38 8.74
N ARG A 370 -45.89 19.05 8.94
CA ARG A 370 -46.89 18.37 9.78
C ARG A 370 -46.87 18.84 11.24
N LEU A 371 -45.71 19.23 11.77
CA LEU A 371 -45.58 19.84 13.11
C LEU A 371 -46.07 21.29 13.13
N ALA A 372 -45.72 22.10 12.14
CA ALA A 372 -46.21 23.48 12.01
C ALA A 372 -47.74 23.54 11.89
N GLU A 373 -48.34 22.63 11.12
CA GLU A 373 -49.80 22.47 11.05
C GLU A 373 -50.41 22.11 12.40
N LYS A 374 -49.85 21.13 13.12
CA LYS A 374 -50.35 20.72 14.45
C LYS A 374 -50.28 21.87 15.44
N ASN A 375 -49.16 22.57 15.51
CA ASN A 375 -49.00 23.74 16.39
C ASN A 375 -50.01 24.84 16.05
N SER A 376 -50.26 25.10 14.76
CA SER A 376 -51.27 26.08 14.32
C SER A 376 -52.69 25.68 14.73
N ARG A 377 -53.02 24.37 14.71
CA ARG A 377 -54.32 23.85 15.18
C ARG A 377 -54.44 23.95 16.70
N LEU A 378 -53.40 23.59 17.45
CA LEU A 378 -53.37 23.72 18.92
C LEU A 378 -53.57 25.17 19.36
N VAL A 379 -52.91 26.14 18.71
CA VAL A 379 -53.13 27.58 18.99
C VAL A 379 -54.57 28.02 18.70
N ALA A 380 -55.21 27.47 17.67
CA ALA A 380 -56.63 27.73 17.40
C ALA A 380 -57.56 27.08 18.45
N GLU A 381 -57.24 25.86 18.90
CA GLU A 381 -57.95 25.16 19.97
C GLU A 381 -57.81 25.93 21.31
N ASP A 382 -56.61 26.35 21.70
CA ASP A 382 -56.37 27.20 22.89
C ASP A 382 -57.17 28.52 22.84
N CYS A 383 -57.20 29.19 21.68
CA CYS A 383 -58.02 30.39 21.48
C CYS A 383 -59.52 30.14 21.68
N THR A 384 -60.04 28.98 21.25
CA THR A 384 -61.47 28.62 21.49
C THR A 384 -61.73 28.21 22.95
N ILE A 385 -60.79 27.53 23.60
CA ILE A 385 -60.84 27.21 25.03
C ILE A 385 -60.88 28.50 25.87
N GLU A 386 -60.05 29.51 25.55
CA GLU A 386 -60.06 30.79 26.28
C GLU A 386 -61.33 31.61 26.00
N GLY A 387 -61.87 31.53 24.77
CA GLY A 387 -63.20 32.04 24.44
C GLY A 387 -64.29 31.47 25.36
N LEU A 388 -64.35 30.13 25.46
CA LEU A 388 -65.29 29.39 26.31
C LEU A 388 -65.09 29.69 27.81
N ARG A 389 -63.84 29.82 28.30
CA ARG A 389 -63.54 30.26 29.67
C ARG A 389 -64.12 31.65 29.95
N SER A 390 -63.99 32.59 29.00
CA SER A 390 -64.59 33.92 29.13
C SER A 390 -66.12 33.87 29.22
N GLU A 391 -66.75 32.93 28.51
CA GLU A 391 -68.20 32.73 28.51
C GLU A 391 -68.71 32.09 29.79
N VAL A 392 -68.04 31.02 30.26
CA VAL A 392 -68.30 30.41 31.58
C VAL A 392 -68.16 31.44 32.70
N SER A 393 -67.18 32.34 32.62
CA SER A 393 -67.02 33.45 33.57
C SER A 393 -68.20 34.43 33.52
N LYS A 394 -68.64 34.86 32.33
CA LYS A 394 -69.84 35.70 32.15
C LYS A 394 -71.11 35.03 32.69
N LEU A 395 -71.29 33.74 32.41
CA LEU A 395 -72.43 32.94 32.87
C LEU A 395 -72.42 32.76 34.39
N LYS A 396 -71.26 32.51 35.01
CA LYS A 396 -71.10 32.47 36.48
C LYS A 396 -71.52 33.80 37.12
N ASN A 397 -71.06 34.92 36.56
CA ASN A 397 -71.41 36.26 37.03
C ASN A 397 -72.88 36.63 36.74
N ALA A 398 -73.53 36.00 35.76
CA ALA A 398 -74.98 36.10 35.56
C ALA A 398 -75.75 35.27 36.59
N ASN A 399 -75.33 34.03 36.85
CA ASN A 399 -75.97 33.16 37.82
C ASN A 399 -75.89 33.72 39.25
N GLN A 400 -74.75 34.27 39.67
CA GLN A 400 -74.61 34.94 40.97
C GLN A 400 -75.60 36.12 41.13
N ARG A 401 -75.86 36.88 40.06
CA ARG A 401 -76.87 37.96 40.07
C ARG A 401 -78.31 37.44 40.07
N LEU A 402 -78.57 36.23 39.57
CA LEU A 402 -79.88 35.58 39.68
C LEU A 402 -80.10 35.02 41.09
N ILE A 403 -79.06 34.45 41.72
CA ILE A 403 -79.11 33.96 43.10
C ILE A 403 -79.42 35.11 44.07
N HIS A 404 -78.70 36.24 44.01
CA HIS A 404 -79.01 37.39 44.86
C HIS A 404 -80.42 37.96 44.64
N ARG A 405 -80.93 37.95 43.40
CA ARG A 405 -82.33 38.34 43.13
C ARG A 405 -83.36 37.36 43.69
N LEU A 406 -83.03 36.07 43.76
CA LEU A 406 -83.87 35.07 44.41
C LEU A 406 -83.87 35.28 45.92
N GLU A 407 -82.71 35.50 46.54
CA GLU A 407 -82.57 35.86 47.96
C GLU A 407 -83.35 37.15 48.31
N GLU A 408 -83.27 38.18 47.46
CA GLU A 408 -84.06 39.41 47.57
C GLU A 408 -85.58 39.15 47.49
N ALA A 409 -86.01 38.29 46.56
CA ALA A 409 -87.40 37.92 46.35
C ALA A 409 -87.96 37.05 47.49
N ASP A 410 -87.20 36.08 47.99
CA ASP A 410 -87.56 35.23 49.13
C ASP A 410 -87.69 36.07 50.41
N MET A 411 -86.75 37.00 50.67
CA MET A 411 -86.92 38.00 51.72
C MET A 411 -88.15 38.91 51.48
N GLY A 412 -88.51 39.18 50.23
CA GLY A 412 -89.73 39.90 49.87
C GLY A 412 -91.00 39.13 50.25
N LEU A 413 -91.07 37.86 49.85
CA LEU A 413 -92.16 36.94 50.15
C LEU A 413 -92.31 36.72 51.66
N GLU A 414 -91.22 36.53 52.39
CA GLU A 414 -91.28 36.29 53.83
C GLU A 414 -91.75 37.54 54.61
N ARG A 415 -91.39 38.76 54.16
CA ARG A 415 -91.96 40.02 54.69
C ARG A 415 -93.46 40.14 54.37
N ALA A 416 -93.88 39.74 53.17
CA ALA A 416 -95.29 39.74 52.77
C ALA A 416 -96.10 38.73 53.60
N ARG A 417 -95.57 37.52 53.80
CA ARG A 417 -96.13 36.46 54.65
C ARG A 417 -96.32 36.94 56.10
N ASN A 418 -95.28 37.47 56.72
CA ASN A 418 -95.35 38.05 58.07
C ASN A 418 -96.34 39.23 58.18
N THR A 419 -96.70 39.88 57.06
CA THR A 419 -97.77 40.89 57.01
C THR A 419 -99.15 40.24 56.88
N VAL A 420 -99.28 39.19 56.07
CA VAL A 420 -100.52 38.39 55.97
C VAL A 420 -100.85 37.72 57.31
N ASP A 421 -99.88 37.15 58.01
CA ASP A 421 -100.09 36.49 59.30
C ASP A 421 -100.56 37.48 60.39
N LYS A 422 -100.05 38.72 60.36
CA LYS A 422 -100.57 39.82 61.20
C LYS A 422 -102.01 40.19 60.85
N ASN A 423 -102.31 40.33 59.56
CA ASN A 423 -103.65 40.63 59.09
C ASN A 423 -104.64 39.50 59.44
N LEU A 424 -104.22 38.24 59.38
CA LEU A 424 -105.00 37.09 59.82
C LEU A 424 -105.24 37.11 61.34
N GLY A 425 -104.24 37.48 62.14
CA GLY A 425 -104.43 37.70 63.58
C GLY A 425 -105.41 38.84 63.89
N GLN A 426 -105.39 39.92 63.10
CA GLN A 426 -106.34 41.03 63.24
C GLN A 426 -107.74 40.65 62.75
N ILE A 427 -107.87 39.84 61.70
CA ILE A 427 -109.15 39.26 61.26
C ILE A 427 -109.70 38.35 62.37
N ALA A 428 -108.89 37.45 62.95
CA ALA A 428 -109.33 36.58 64.04
C ALA A 428 -109.78 37.35 65.29
N TYR A 429 -109.16 38.50 65.58
CA TYR A 429 -109.62 39.41 66.64
C TYR A 429 -110.98 40.04 66.31
N LEU A 430 -111.17 40.57 65.09
CA LEU A 430 -112.43 41.14 64.62
C LEU A 430 -113.54 40.08 64.49
N GLU A 431 -113.19 38.84 64.15
CA GLU A 431 -114.10 37.68 64.18
C GLU A 431 -114.48 37.32 65.63
N GLY A 432 -113.56 37.50 66.58
CA GLY A 432 -113.82 37.45 68.02
C GLY A 432 -114.86 38.47 68.47
N GLU A 433 -114.63 39.76 68.20
CA GLU A 433 -115.61 40.84 68.48
C GLU A 433 -116.95 40.58 67.77
N LEU A 434 -116.93 40.03 66.55
CA LEU A 434 -118.13 39.64 65.82
C LEU A 434 -118.84 38.43 66.44
N THR A 435 -118.12 37.48 67.05
CA THR A 435 -118.73 36.40 67.83
C THR A 435 -119.32 36.91 69.14
N GLU A 436 -118.66 37.82 69.86
CA GLU A 436 -119.23 38.46 71.06
C GLU A 436 -120.50 39.26 70.72
N ALA A 437 -120.49 40.01 69.61
CA ALA A 437 -121.68 40.69 69.10
C ALA A 437 -122.80 39.71 68.69
N ARG A 438 -122.47 38.54 68.13
CA ARG A 438 -123.43 37.46 67.83
C ARG A 438 -123.97 36.81 69.11
N GLU A 439 -123.16 36.60 70.14
CA GLU A 439 -123.61 36.08 71.44
C GLU A 439 -124.51 37.08 72.17
N LEU A 440 -124.27 38.39 72.01
CA LEU A 440 -125.16 39.45 72.48
C LEU A 440 -126.53 39.43 71.76
N ILE A 441 -126.53 39.17 70.45
CA ILE A 441 -127.76 38.97 69.65
C ILE A 441 -128.51 37.69 70.08
N VAL A 442 -127.79 36.59 70.32
CA VAL A 442 -128.35 35.31 70.81
C VAL A 442 -128.97 35.47 72.20
N HIS A 443 -128.40 36.31 73.07
CA HIS A 443 -129.00 36.62 74.38
C HIS A 443 -130.35 37.34 74.29
N LEU A 444 -130.66 38.01 73.17
CA LEU A 444 -131.93 38.69 72.93
C LEU A 444 -132.95 37.87 72.12
N GLN A 445 -132.58 36.66 71.66
CA GLN A 445 -133.46 35.81 70.83
C GLN A 445 -133.70 34.42 71.45
N LYS A 446 -134.39 34.38 72.59
CA LYS A 446 -134.89 33.14 73.19
C LYS A 446 -136.34 32.84 72.80
N ARG A 447 -136.52 32.06 71.73
CA ARG A 447 -137.62 31.08 71.65
C ARG A 447 -137.14 29.78 70.98
N PRO A 448 -137.51 28.61 71.50
CA PRO A 448 -137.32 27.33 70.81
C PRO A 448 -138.43 27.12 69.77
N ASP A 449 -138.22 26.19 68.83
CA ASP A 449 -139.19 25.13 68.61
C ASP A 449 -138.52 23.88 67.98
N VAL A 450 -138.79 22.74 68.63
CA VAL A 450 -139.17 21.42 68.08
C VAL A 450 -138.37 20.82 66.91
N MET A 451 -137.71 19.68 67.19
CA MET A 451 -137.22 18.75 66.16
C MET A 451 -138.38 18.07 65.41
N ASP A 452 -138.34 18.10 64.08
CA ASP A 452 -139.29 17.36 63.24
C ASP A 452 -138.76 15.98 62.83
N LYS A 453 -139.66 14.99 62.78
CA LYS A 453 -139.33 13.56 62.81
C LYS A 453 -138.73 13.05 61.49
N GLY A 454 -138.89 13.79 60.39
CA GLY A 454 -138.32 13.48 59.07
C GLY A 454 -136.83 13.81 58.90
N ILE A 455 -136.16 14.34 59.94
CA ILE A 455 -134.70 14.57 59.91
C ILE A 455 -133.94 13.24 60.04
N MET A 456 -134.37 12.35 60.95
CA MET A 456 -133.71 11.06 61.22
C MET A 456 -133.60 10.16 59.98
N GLU A 457 -134.61 10.12 59.11
CA GLU A 457 -134.56 9.30 57.88
C GLU A 457 -133.56 9.87 56.86
N LYS A 458 -133.43 11.20 56.79
CA LYS A 458 -132.43 11.85 55.94
C LYS A 458 -131.02 11.61 56.46
N ASP A 459 -130.81 11.65 57.78
CA ASP A 459 -129.52 11.31 58.38
C ASP A 459 -129.12 9.85 58.12
N LEU A 460 -130.08 8.91 58.10
CA LEU A 460 -129.83 7.51 57.73
C LEU A 460 -129.38 7.38 56.25
N ILE A 461 -130.06 8.07 55.33
CA ILE A 461 -129.69 8.09 53.90
C ILE A 461 -128.33 8.77 53.69
N ILE A 462 -128.03 9.84 54.44
CA ILE A 462 -126.73 10.52 54.45
C ILE A 462 -125.63 9.60 54.99
N ALA A 463 -125.92 8.74 55.98
CA ALA A 463 -124.96 7.77 56.49
C ALA A 463 -124.61 6.69 55.44
N ASP A 464 -125.60 6.15 54.73
CA ASP A 464 -125.36 5.16 53.66
C ASP A 464 -124.59 5.77 52.47
N LEU A 465 -124.99 6.96 52.01
CA LEU A 465 -124.28 7.67 50.94
C LEU A 465 -122.83 8.03 51.32
N LYS A 466 -122.55 8.32 52.60
CA LYS A 466 -121.17 8.47 53.11
C LYS A 466 -120.39 7.16 53.05
N LEU A 467 -121.00 6.02 53.37
CA LEU A 467 -120.38 4.70 53.28
C LEU A 467 -120.09 4.30 51.82
N GLN A 468 -121.00 4.58 50.90
CA GLN A 468 -120.80 4.39 49.46
C GLN A 468 -119.64 5.27 48.94
N LEU A 469 -119.59 6.55 49.32
CA LEU A 469 -118.46 7.44 48.99
C LEU A 469 -117.14 6.95 49.58
N GLN A 470 -117.13 6.43 50.81
CA GLN A 470 -115.93 5.88 51.44
C GLN A 470 -115.41 4.64 50.70
N ASN A 471 -116.31 3.75 50.25
CA ASN A 471 -115.94 2.59 49.43
C ASN A 471 -115.41 2.98 48.05
N LEU A 472 -116.02 3.97 47.40
CA LEU A 472 -115.53 4.52 46.12
C LEU A 472 -114.16 5.20 46.27
N GLU A 473 -113.93 5.93 47.36
CA GLU A 473 -112.63 6.54 47.65
C GLU A 473 -111.56 5.49 47.98
N GLN A 474 -111.90 4.40 48.68
CA GLN A 474 -110.99 3.26 48.86
C GLN A 474 -110.64 2.60 47.51
N HIS A 475 -111.63 2.34 46.65
CA HIS A 475 -111.41 1.77 45.33
C HIS A 475 -110.54 2.68 44.45
N LYS A 476 -110.79 3.99 44.45
CA LYS A 476 -109.96 5.03 43.82
C LYS A 476 -108.52 5.02 44.34
N ASN A 477 -108.31 4.85 45.65
CA ASN A 477 -106.96 4.77 46.23
C ASN A 477 -106.22 3.46 45.90
N VAL A 478 -106.93 2.34 45.74
CA VAL A 478 -106.34 1.10 45.20
C VAL A 478 -105.97 1.27 43.73
N LEU A 479 -106.86 1.84 42.92
CA LEU A 479 -106.62 2.08 41.50
C LEU A 479 -105.46 3.06 41.27
N ASN A 480 -105.38 4.15 42.04
CA ASN A 480 -104.27 5.10 42.01
C ASN A 480 -102.93 4.43 42.39
N LYS A 481 -102.91 3.51 43.37
CA LYS A 481 -101.71 2.72 43.70
C LYS A 481 -101.31 1.76 42.56
N GLN A 482 -102.28 1.14 41.89
CA GLN A 482 -102.01 0.29 40.72
C GLN A 482 -101.45 1.11 39.56
N VAL A 483 -102.02 2.28 39.25
CA VAL A 483 -101.52 3.20 38.22
C VAL A 483 -100.12 3.73 38.56
N ALA A 484 -99.88 4.16 39.80
CA ALA A 484 -98.55 4.61 40.23
C ALA A 484 -97.49 3.50 40.15
N ASN A 485 -97.85 2.26 40.53
CA ASN A 485 -96.96 1.12 40.38
C ASN A 485 -96.69 0.76 38.92
N ALA A 486 -97.69 0.84 38.03
CA ALA A 486 -97.53 0.58 36.60
C ALA A 486 -96.66 1.65 35.92
N LEU A 487 -96.87 2.94 36.25
CA LEU A 487 -96.03 4.05 35.79
C LEU A 487 -94.58 3.89 36.28
N LYS A 488 -94.39 3.47 37.53
CA LYS A 488 -93.05 3.17 38.05
C LYS A 488 -92.40 2.01 37.29
N GLN A 489 -93.10 0.89 37.10
CA GLN A 489 -92.59 -0.26 36.34
C GLN A 489 -92.23 0.12 34.89
N HIS A 490 -92.96 1.06 34.27
CA HIS A 490 -92.61 1.60 32.96
C HIS A 490 -91.30 2.40 33.00
N ALA A 491 -91.12 3.28 33.98
CA ALA A 491 -89.89 4.05 34.16
C ALA A 491 -88.68 3.14 34.48
N ASP A 492 -88.84 2.17 35.38
CA ASP A 492 -87.84 1.16 35.73
C ASP A 492 -87.42 0.35 34.46
N PHE A 493 -88.37 0.07 33.56
CA PHE A 493 -88.10 -0.63 32.30
C PHE A 493 -87.46 0.26 31.22
N GLU A 494 -87.81 1.55 31.15
CA GLU A 494 -87.14 2.52 30.28
C GLU A 494 -85.69 2.76 30.70
N GLU A 495 -85.41 2.86 32.01
CA GLU A 495 -84.05 2.95 32.54
C GLU A 495 -83.25 1.67 32.22
N LEU A 496 -83.83 0.49 32.43
CA LEU A 496 -83.21 -0.79 32.06
C LEU A 496 -82.93 -0.89 30.55
N SER A 497 -83.84 -0.38 29.71
CA SER A 497 -83.70 -0.32 28.25
C SER A 497 -82.59 0.65 27.82
N ALA A 498 -82.46 1.80 28.49
CA ALA A 498 -81.37 2.75 28.27
C ALA A 498 -80.00 2.16 28.69
N ASN A 499 -79.95 1.52 29.87
CA ASN A 499 -78.75 0.85 30.38
C ASN A 499 -78.33 -0.33 29.48
N TYR A 500 -79.28 -1.11 28.96
CA TYR A 500 -78.99 -2.17 27.98
C TYR A 500 -78.42 -1.60 26.67
N LYS A 501 -79.00 -0.52 26.11
CA LYS A 501 -78.47 0.14 24.91
C LYS A 501 -77.05 0.68 25.13
N ASN A 502 -76.79 1.26 26.31
CA ASN A 502 -75.46 1.75 26.68
C ASN A 502 -74.44 0.59 26.77
N ALA A 503 -74.79 -0.52 27.44
CA ALA A 503 -73.95 -1.71 27.51
C ALA A 503 -73.67 -2.33 26.12
N VAL A 504 -74.67 -2.39 25.23
CA VAL A 504 -74.48 -2.86 23.84
C VAL A 504 -73.54 -1.93 23.05
N GLY A 505 -73.63 -0.62 23.26
CA GLY A 505 -72.67 0.36 22.70
C GLY A 505 -71.24 0.08 23.18
N GLN A 506 -71.03 -0.01 24.49
CA GLN A 506 -69.72 -0.31 25.09
C GLN A 506 -69.14 -1.65 24.58
N ILE A 507 -69.97 -2.68 24.41
CA ILE A 507 -69.55 -3.98 23.83
C ILE A 507 -69.11 -3.81 22.36
N SER A 508 -69.76 -2.95 21.58
CA SER A 508 -69.35 -2.63 20.22
C SER A 508 -68.00 -1.88 20.19
N ASP A 509 -67.85 -0.85 21.02
CA ASP A 509 -66.63 -0.04 21.10
C ASP A 509 -65.42 -0.90 21.55
N LEU A 510 -65.61 -1.76 22.55
CA LEU A 510 -64.59 -2.72 23.01
C LEU A 510 -64.22 -3.74 21.93
N LYS A 511 -65.20 -4.19 21.12
CA LYS A 511 -64.96 -5.12 20.01
C LYS A 511 -64.18 -4.45 18.87
N GLU A 512 -64.49 -3.19 18.54
CA GLU A 512 -63.72 -2.41 17.56
C GLU A 512 -62.29 -2.16 18.07
N ALA A 513 -62.14 -1.73 19.33
CA ALA A 513 -60.84 -1.53 19.96
C ALA A 513 -59.98 -2.81 19.96
N LEU A 514 -60.58 -3.97 20.28
CA LEU A 514 -59.92 -5.28 20.23
C LEU A 514 -59.44 -5.65 18.81
N SER A 515 -60.27 -5.35 17.79
CA SER A 515 -59.88 -5.55 16.39
C SER A 515 -58.69 -4.66 15.99
N ALA A 516 -58.67 -3.41 16.45
CA ALA A 516 -57.60 -2.45 16.20
C ALA A 516 -56.31 -2.81 16.96
N THR A 517 -56.38 -3.41 18.15
CA THR A 517 -55.19 -3.94 18.84
C THR A 517 -54.64 -5.18 18.16
N ASN A 518 -55.49 -6.09 17.68
CA ASN A 518 -55.03 -7.28 16.95
C ASN A 518 -54.34 -6.89 15.63
N ALA A 519 -54.89 -5.94 14.86
CA ALA A 519 -54.26 -5.44 13.64
C ALA A 519 -52.90 -4.77 13.89
N LYS A 520 -52.72 -4.10 15.04
CA LYS A 520 -51.42 -3.55 15.48
C LYS A 520 -50.43 -4.65 15.86
N LEU A 521 -50.88 -5.70 16.55
CA LEU A 521 -50.06 -6.83 16.97
C LEU A 521 -49.57 -7.63 15.75
N ASP A 522 -50.43 -7.88 14.76
CA ASP A 522 -50.06 -8.49 13.48
C ASP A 522 -48.99 -7.67 12.72
N LEU A 523 -49.10 -6.34 12.74
CA LEU A 523 -48.11 -5.46 12.12
C LEU A 523 -46.78 -5.49 12.89
N GLN A 524 -46.83 -5.45 14.21
CA GLN A 524 -45.65 -5.55 15.08
C GLN A 524 -44.93 -6.89 14.88
N SER A 525 -45.66 -8.01 14.80
CA SER A 525 -45.13 -9.34 14.51
C SER A 525 -44.37 -9.38 13.18
N LYS A 526 -44.93 -8.78 12.11
CA LYS A 526 -44.27 -8.68 10.80
C LYS A 526 -42.99 -7.83 10.83
N VAL A 527 -43.01 -6.70 11.55
CA VAL A 527 -41.83 -5.84 11.75
C VAL A 527 -40.75 -6.55 12.57
N GLU A 528 -41.13 -7.29 13.62
CA GLU A 528 -40.19 -8.08 14.42
C GLU A 528 -39.57 -9.22 13.58
N GLN A 529 -40.36 -9.89 12.75
CA GLN A 529 -39.86 -10.93 11.84
C GLN A 529 -38.86 -10.36 10.81
N GLN A 530 -39.13 -9.17 10.25
CA GLN A 530 -38.17 -8.47 9.38
C GLN A 530 -36.89 -8.08 10.14
N LEU A 531 -37.00 -7.54 11.35
CA LEU A 531 -35.85 -7.18 12.17
C LEU A 531 -34.98 -8.41 12.51
N ARG A 532 -35.60 -9.55 12.83
CA ARG A 532 -34.90 -10.84 13.03
C ARG A 532 -34.17 -11.31 11.77
N GLN A 533 -34.71 -11.08 10.58
CA GLN A 533 -34.04 -11.39 9.31
C GLN A 533 -32.83 -10.49 9.05
N GLU A 534 -32.95 -9.17 9.27
CA GLU A 534 -31.81 -8.24 9.10
C GLU A 534 -30.71 -8.48 10.15
N VAL A 535 -31.07 -8.78 11.41
CA VAL A 535 -30.10 -9.18 12.44
C VAL A 535 -29.34 -10.46 12.04
N SER A 536 -30.04 -11.46 11.48
CA SER A 536 -29.41 -12.68 10.97
C SER A 536 -28.41 -12.39 9.83
N LYS A 537 -28.77 -11.52 8.86
CA LYS A 537 -27.85 -11.08 7.80
C LYS A 537 -26.62 -10.36 8.35
N MET A 538 -26.81 -9.44 9.31
CA MET A 538 -25.69 -8.73 9.96
C MET A 538 -24.76 -9.68 10.72
N GLN A 539 -25.31 -10.70 11.39
CA GLN A 539 -24.51 -11.74 12.05
C GLN A 539 -23.71 -12.58 11.04
N GLN A 540 -24.32 -12.96 9.90
CA GLN A 540 -23.62 -13.67 8.82
C GLN A 540 -22.49 -12.81 8.22
N GLN A 541 -22.73 -11.52 7.96
CA GLN A 541 -21.71 -10.60 7.47
C GLN A 541 -20.56 -10.45 8.48
N THR A 542 -20.88 -10.27 9.77
CA THR A 542 -19.88 -10.16 10.85
C THR A 542 -18.99 -11.42 10.94
N GLU A 543 -19.55 -12.61 10.73
CA GLU A 543 -18.80 -13.87 10.72
C GLU A 543 -17.93 -14.04 9.46
N LEU A 544 -18.35 -13.51 8.31
CA LEU A 544 -17.52 -13.45 7.10
C LEU A 544 -16.35 -12.47 7.29
N ASP A 545 -16.61 -11.29 7.85
CA ASP A 545 -15.57 -10.29 8.15
C ASP A 545 -14.58 -10.80 9.21
N ARG A 546 -15.06 -11.53 10.23
CA ARG A 546 -14.21 -12.22 11.21
C ARG A 546 -13.26 -13.22 10.53
N LYS A 547 -13.78 -14.09 9.66
CA LYS A 547 -12.98 -15.07 8.90
C LYS A 547 -11.97 -14.40 7.95
N LEU A 548 -12.34 -13.28 7.33
CA LEU A 548 -11.45 -12.50 6.47
C LEU A 548 -10.31 -11.86 7.27
N LEU A 549 -10.58 -11.38 8.49
CA LEU A 549 -9.56 -10.85 9.40
C LEU A 549 -8.64 -11.97 9.94
N GLU A 550 -9.20 -13.12 10.28
CA GLU A 550 -8.48 -14.33 10.71
C GLU A 550 -7.47 -14.79 9.65
N ALA A 551 -7.93 -15.03 8.41
CA ALA A 551 -7.07 -15.41 7.29
C ALA A 551 -6.01 -14.36 6.91
N ARG A 552 -6.30 -13.06 7.13
CA ARG A 552 -5.30 -11.99 6.97
C ARG A 552 -4.27 -12.00 8.09
N GLY A 553 -4.66 -12.31 9.32
CA GLY A 553 -3.75 -12.49 10.47
C GLY A 553 -2.77 -13.65 10.26
N ASP A 554 -3.27 -14.78 9.75
CA ASP A 554 -2.44 -15.95 9.41
C ASP A 554 -1.43 -15.64 8.30
N LEU A 555 -1.87 -14.92 7.25
CA LEU A 555 -0.98 -14.47 6.17
C LEU A 555 0.11 -13.51 6.68
N ILE A 556 -0.25 -12.53 7.51
CA ILE A 556 0.71 -11.59 8.12
C ILE A 556 1.72 -12.35 8.99
N SER A 557 1.25 -13.29 9.82
CA SER A 557 2.10 -14.13 10.68
C SER A 557 3.07 -14.99 9.86
N THR A 558 2.59 -15.56 8.74
CA THR A 558 3.40 -16.35 7.80
C THR A 558 4.46 -15.50 7.10
N LEU A 559 4.10 -14.27 6.67
CA LEU A 559 5.04 -13.33 6.04
C LEU A 559 6.10 -12.84 7.03
N GLN A 560 5.72 -12.49 8.26
CA GLN A 560 6.66 -12.10 9.33
C GLN A 560 7.64 -13.23 9.66
N LYS A 561 7.16 -14.48 9.74
CA LYS A 561 8.03 -15.65 9.93
C LYS A 561 9.00 -15.82 8.76
N ASN A 562 8.53 -15.75 7.51
CA ASN A 562 9.38 -15.86 6.32
C ASN A 562 10.44 -14.74 6.27
N GLU A 563 10.08 -13.51 6.65
CA GLU A 563 11.05 -12.41 6.78
C GLU A 563 12.12 -12.73 7.83
N GLN A 564 11.73 -13.21 9.02
CA GLN A 564 12.68 -13.58 10.08
C GLN A 564 13.56 -14.78 9.70
N ASP A 565 13.02 -15.79 9.03
CA ASP A 565 13.76 -16.93 8.50
C ASP A 565 14.79 -16.48 7.43
N ASN A 566 14.45 -15.49 6.60
CA ASN A 566 15.35 -14.96 5.57
C ASN A 566 16.42 -14.02 6.14
N ARG A 567 16.11 -13.21 7.17
CA ARG A 567 17.12 -12.47 7.95
C ARG A 567 18.13 -13.44 8.57
N SER A 568 17.65 -14.50 9.20
CA SER A 568 18.49 -15.53 9.85
C SER A 568 19.42 -16.24 8.84
N LYS A 569 18.94 -16.53 7.61
CA LYS A 569 19.78 -17.04 6.51
C LYS A 569 20.81 -16.02 6.03
N LEU A 570 20.44 -14.73 5.94
CA LEU A 570 21.35 -13.66 5.53
C LEU A 570 22.48 -13.47 6.54
N ASP A 571 22.17 -13.48 7.84
CA ASP A 571 23.16 -13.45 8.92
C ASP A 571 24.10 -14.68 8.82
N GLN A 572 23.56 -15.88 8.60
CA GLN A 572 24.36 -17.09 8.38
C GLN A 572 25.28 -16.99 7.15
N MET A 573 24.84 -16.37 6.06
CA MET A 573 25.70 -16.10 4.90
C MET A 573 26.80 -15.09 5.23
N TYR A 574 26.53 -14.03 6.00
CA TYR A 574 27.56 -13.09 6.45
C TYR A 574 28.62 -13.76 7.32
N TYR A 575 28.24 -14.67 8.22
CA TYR A 575 29.21 -15.50 8.96
C TYR A 575 30.06 -16.36 8.03
N GLN A 576 29.45 -17.08 7.07
CA GLN A 576 30.20 -17.91 6.11
C GLN A 576 31.11 -17.11 5.17
N VAL A 577 30.75 -15.87 4.82
CA VAL A 577 31.63 -14.97 4.06
C VAL A 577 32.83 -14.55 4.91
N SER A 578 32.59 -14.15 6.17
CA SER A 578 33.66 -13.81 7.13
C SER A 578 34.64 -14.99 7.34
N GLU A 579 34.13 -16.22 7.52
CA GLU A 579 34.97 -17.42 7.60
C GLU A 579 35.81 -17.62 6.32
N LYS A 580 35.21 -17.49 5.14
CA LYS A 580 35.93 -17.61 3.86
C LYS A 580 36.98 -16.52 3.67
N ASP A 581 36.70 -15.28 4.07
CA ASP A 581 37.68 -14.20 4.05
C ASP A 581 38.85 -14.49 5.01
N THR A 582 38.63 -15.09 6.18
CA THR A 582 39.74 -15.53 7.03
C THR A 582 40.57 -16.65 6.40
N LEU A 583 39.94 -17.62 5.70
CA LEU A 583 40.67 -18.65 4.94
C LEU A 583 41.47 -18.05 3.78
N ILE A 584 40.89 -17.12 3.01
CA ILE A 584 41.58 -16.43 1.91
C ILE A 584 42.81 -15.67 2.43
N ASN A 585 42.69 -14.99 3.57
CA ASN A 585 43.83 -14.32 4.21
C ASN A 585 44.90 -15.32 4.70
N GLN A 586 44.52 -16.49 5.24
CA GLN A 586 45.48 -17.55 5.59
C GLN A 586 46.21 -18.10 4.35
N VAL A 587 45.50 -18.36 3.26
CA VAL A 587 46.09 -18.84 1.99
C VAL A 587 47.02 -17.79 1.38
N ASN A 588 46.63 -16.51 1.37
CA ASN A 588 47.49 -15.42 0.91
C ASN A 588 48.78 -15.31 1.74
N ASN A 589 48.70 -15.46 3.07
CA ASN A 589 49.89 -15.46 3.94
C ASN A 589 50.81 -16.66 3.65
N GLN A 590 50.26 -17.85 3.40
CA GLN A 590 51.04 -19.02 2.99
C GLN A 590 51.69 -18.82 1.60
N LEU A 591 50.96 -18.23 0.65
CA LEU A 591 51.46 -17.94 -0.69
C LEU A 591 52.60 -16.91 -0.66
N ASN A 592 52.46 -15.83 0.10
CA ASN A 592 53.51 -14.82 0.30
C ASN A 592 54.77 -15.43 0.92
N SER A 593 54.62 -16.28 1.93
CA SER A 593 55.72 -17.03 2.55
C SER A 593 56.44 -17.93 1.54
N LYS A 594 55.69 -18.65 0.69
CA LYS A 594 56.28 -19.47 -0.39
C LYS A 594 56.95 -18.62 -1.48
N GLU A 595 56.41 -17.46 -1.83
CA GLU A 595 57.05 -16.54 -2.77
C GLU A 595 58.36 -15.97 -2.20
N GLU A 596 58.45 -15.74 -0.89
CA GLU A 596 59.67 -15.36 -0.19
C GLU A 596 60.69 -16.52 -0.15
N GLU A 597 60.27 -17.76 0.15
CA GLU A 597 61.12 -18.96 0.02
C GLU A 597 61.69 -19.08 -1.40
N PHE A 598 60.86 -18.93 -2.45
CA PHE A 598 61.32 -18.96 -3.84
C PHE A 598 62.29 -17.82 -4.16
N ARG A 599 62.02 -16.57 -3.74
CA ARG A 599 62.97 -15.44 -3.92
C ARG A 599 64.32 -15.73 -3.27
N ASN A 600 64.33 -16.28 -2.06
CA ASN A 600 65.55 -16.65 -1.34
C ASN A 600 66.33 -17.79 -2.03
N LEU A 601 65.63 -18.80 -2.55
CA LEU A 601 66.22 -19.89 -3.34
C LEU A 601 66.80 -19.38 -4.67
N PHE A 602 66.08 -18.55 -5.42
CA PHE A 602 66.57 -17.96 -6.67
C PHE A 602 67.77 -17.02 -6.44
N GLY A 603 67.75 -16.20 -5.38
CA GLY A 603 68.90 -15.38 -5.00
C GLY A 603 70.13 -16.22 -4.66
N THR A 604 69.94 -17.31 -3.91
CA THR A 604 71.00 -18.27 -3.59
C THR A 604 71.56 -18.94 -4.84
N LEU A 605 70.69 -19.38 -5.76
CA LEU A 605 71.07 -20.01 -7.02
C LEU A 605 71.85 -19.05 -7.93
N ALA A 606 71.39 -17.81 -8.08
CA ALA A 606 72.06 -16.77 -8.87
C ALA A 606 73.45 -16.43 -8.30
N HIS A 607 73.58 -16.35 -6.97
CA HIS A 607 74.87 -16.17 -6.31
C HIS A 607 75.81 -17.36 -6.57
N LYS A 608 75.33 -18.61 -6.39
CA LYS A 608 76.13 -19.82 -6.68
C LYS A 608 76.54 -19.92 -8.14
N GLN A 609 75.68 -19.58 -9.10
CA GLN A 609 76.03 -19.60 -10.52
C GLN A 609 77.04 -18.51 -10.89
N THR A 610 77.00 -17.36 -10.20
CA THR A 610 78.01 -16.30 -10.36
C THR A 610 79.37 -16.74 -9.80
N GLU A 611 79.38 -17.41 -8.65
CA GLU A 611 80.60 -17.97 -8.06
C GLU A 611 81.19 -19.11 -8.91
N VAL A 612 80.36 -19.98 -9.51
CA VAL A 612 80.83 -20.99 -10.47
C VAL A 612 81.53 -20.33 -11.67
N ARG A 613 80.93 -19.31 -12.30
CA ARG A 613 81.58 -18.55 -13.40
C ARG A 613 82.91 -17.94 -12.98
N ARG A 614 83.01 -17.45 -11.74
CA ARG A 614 84.27 -16.93 -11.18
C ARG A 614 85.32 -18.04 -11.03
N GLN A 615 84.92 -19.22 -10.56
CA GLN A 615 85.81 -20.39 -10.44
C GLN A 615 86.24 -20.94 -11.80
N GLU A 616 85.35 -21.01 -12.78
CA GLU A 616 85.66 -21.36 -14.18
C GLU A 616 86.72 -20.42 -14.78
N HIS A 617 86.60 -19.11 -14.53
CA HIS A 617 87.58 -18.12 -14.95
C HIS A 617 88.95 -18.33 -14.28
N VAL A 618 88.99 -18.62 -12.98
CA VAL A 618 90.24 -18.94 -12.26
C VAL A 618 90.86 -20.24 -12.80
N ILE A 619 90.06 -21.27 -13.06
CA ILE A 619 90.53 -22.53 -13.68
C ILE A 619 91.11 -22.27 -15.08
N LYS A 620 90.51 -21.38 -15.88
CA LYS A 620 91.05 -20.98 -17.19
C LYS A 620 92.43 -20.32 -17.05
N LEU A 621 92.57 -19.35 -16.16
CA LEU A 621 93.87 -18.69 -15.88
C LEU A 621 94.93 -19.68 -15.41
N LEU A 622 94.57 -20.62 -14.52
CA LEU A 622 95.50 -21.66 -14.03
C LEU A 622 95.91 -22.64 -15.14
N LYS A 623 95.01 -23.00 -16.06
CA LYS A 623 95.34 -23.83 -17.23
C LYS A 623 96.31 -23.10 -18.17
N GLU A 624 96.08 -21.81 -18.43
CA GLU A 624 96.96 -20.97 -19.26
C GLU A 624 98.34 -20.80 -18.63
N GLN A 625 98.40 -20.50 -17.32
CA GLN A 625 99.64 -20.42 -16.56
C GLN A 625 100.41 -21.75 -16.58
N ASN A 626 99.73 -22.87 -16.37
CA ASN A 626 100.37 -24.20 -16.38
C ASN A 626 100.87 -24.57 -17.79
N SER A 627 100.10 -24.27 -18.84
CA SER A 627 100.55 -24.43 -20.24
C SER A 627 101.82 -23.62 -20.52
N ARG A 628 101.88 -22.35 -20.10
CA ARG A 628 103.07 -21.50 -20.22
C ARG A 628 104.28 -22.04 -19.44
N VAL A 629 104.05 -22.61 -18.25
CA VAL A 629 105.13 -23.23 -17.44
C VAL A 629 105.63 -24.53 -18.07
N SER A 630 104.74 -25.39 -18.58
CA SER A 630 105.15 -26.61 -19.29
C SER A 630 105.90 -26.32 -20.59
N LEU A 631 105.49 -25.29 -21.34
CA LEU A 631 106.22 -24.84 -22.53
C LEU A 631 107.63 -24.33 -22.16
N LEU A 632 107.74 -23.52 -21.11
CA LEU A 632 109.04 -23.03 -20.62
C LEU A 632 109.94 -24.19 -20.17
N ARG A 633 109.39 -25.22 -19.50
CA ARG A 633 110.14 -26.44 -19.16
C ARG A 633 110.62 -27.17 -20.40
N ALA A 634 109.74 -27.47 -21.36
CA ALA A 634 110.12 -28.14 -22.60
C ALA A 634 111.26 -27.40 -23.34
N THR A 635 111.17 -26.07 -23.49
CA THR A 635 112.25 -25.27 -24.11
C THR A 635 113.55 -25.22 -23.29
N GLN A 636 113.51 -25.53 -21.99
CA GLN A 636 114.70 -25.66 -21.16
C GLN A 636 115.26 -27.09 -21.20
N ASP A 637 114.41 -28.11 -21.27
CA ASP A 637 114.79 -29.51 -21.42
C ASP A 637 115.44 -29.76 -22.81
N GLU A 638 114.94 -29.12 -23.86
CA GLU A 638 115.58 -29.07 -25.19
C GLU A 638 116.99 -28.44 -25.14
N ARG A 639 117.15 -27.32 -24.42
CA ARG A 639 118.47 -26.70 -24.21
C ARG A 639 119.40 -27.59 -23.38
N ASN A 640 118.87 -28.24 -22.35
CA ASN A 640 119.65 -29.16 -21.52
C ASN A 640 120.15 -30.34 -22.34
N ALA A 641 119.29 -30.95 -23.18
CA ALA A 641 119.68 -32.00 -24.11
C ALA A 641 120.73 -31.54 -25.13
N SER A 642 120.59 -30.32 -25.67
CA SER A 642 121.59 -29.73 -26.57
C SER A 642 122.93 -29.48 -25.87
N MET A 643 122.93 -29.04 -24.61
CA MET A 643 124.15 -28.90 -23.80
C MET A 643 124.76 -30.26 -23.43
N GLU A 644 123.95 -31.30 -23.18
CA GLU A 644 124.45 -32.66 -22.95
C GLU A 644 125.09 -33.25 -24.21
N GLU A 645 124.53 -32.98 -25.40
CA GLU A 645 125.13 -33.34 -26.68
C GLU A 645 126.42 -32.55 -26.95
N GLU A 646 126.46 -31.26 -26.65
CA GLU A 646 127.70 -30.46 -26.72
C GLU A 646 128.77 -30.97 -25.74
N ILE A 647 128.41 -31.26 -24.49
CA ILE A 647 129.31 -31.87 -23.50
C ILE A 647 129.80 -33.26 -23.95
N LYS A 648 128.94 -34.06 -24.60
CA LYS A 648 129.30 -35.35 -25.18
C LYS A 648 130.27 -35.19 -26.35
N ASN A 649 130.04 -34.20 -27.22
CA ASN A 649 130.93 -33.89 -28.33
C ASN A 649 132.29 -33.36 -27.82
N LEU A 650 132.30 -32.43 -26.86
CA LEU A 650 133.52 -31.95 -26.20
C LEU A 650 134.30 -33.08 -25.50
N LYS A 651 133.60 -34.03 -24.84
CA LYS A 651 134.22 -35.24 -24.30
C LYS A 651 134.82 -36.13 -25.39
N ASN A 652 134.12 -36.35 -26.50
CA ASN A 652 134.64 -37.12 -27.63
C ASN A 652 135.87 -36.45 -28.26
N THR A 653 135.85 -35.12 -28.42
CA THR A 653 136.99 -34.33 -28.89
C THR A 653 138.17 -34.43 -27.91
N LEU A 654 137.95 -34.28 -26.60
CA LEU A 654 138.97 -34.51 -25.58
C LEU A 654 139.55 -35.93 -25.66
N TYR A 655 138.70 -36.96 -25.77
CA TYR A 655 139.16 -38.34 -25.96
C TYR A 655 140.04 -38.48 -27.20
N SER A 656 139.65 -37.90 -28.35
CA SER A 656 140.48 -37.93 -29.57
C SER A 656 141.79 -37.13 -29.46
N ILE A 657 141.84 -36.09 -28.61
CA ILE A 657 143.07 -35.34 -28.32
C ILE A 657 143.99 -36.13 -27.38
N THR A 658 143.43 -36.93 -26.46
CA THR A 658 144.21 -37.86 -25.61
C THR A 658 144.58 -39.18 -26.30
N LEU A 659 143.98 -39.51 -27.44
CA LEU A 659 144.21 -40.75 -28.21
C LEU A 659 144.65 -40.45 -29.64
N GLY A 660 145.82 -39.83 -29.77
CA GLY A 660 146.46 -39.62 -31.07
C GLY A 660 147.93 -39.17 -30.96
N PRO A 661 148.90 -39.91 -31.54
CA PRO A 661 148.88 -41.35 -31.82
C PRO A 661 150.07 -42.08 -31.17
N TYR A 662 149.82 -43.12 -30.36
CA TYR A 662 150.88 -44.05 -29.98
C TYR A 662 151.11 -45.07 -31.08
N THR A 663 151.99 -44.72 -32.01
CA THR A 663 152.77 -45.69 -32.78
C THR A 663 153.78 -46.38 -31.85
N VAL A 664 153.87 -47.70 -31.91
CA VAL A 664 155.10 -48.54 -31.92
C VAL A 664 154.66 -50.01 -31.95
N GLU A 665 155.29 -50.79 -32.84
CA GLU A 665 155.36 -52.26 -32.93
C GLU A 665 154.05 -53.07 -32.81
#